data_AF-A0A3B5QHD9-F1
#
_entry.id   AF-A0A3B5QHD9-F1
#
_cell.length_a   1.000
_cell.length_b   1.000
_cell.length_c   1.000
_cell.angle_alpha   90.00
_cell.angle_beta   90.00
_cell.angle_gamma   90.00
#
_symmetry.space_group_name_H-M   'P 1'
#
loop_
_entity.id
_entity.type
_entity.pdbx_description
1 polymer ?
#
loop_
_entity_poly.entity_id
_entity_poly.type
_entity_poly.pdbx_seq_one_letter_code
_entity_poly.pdbx_strand_id
1 'polypeptide(L)'
;MATEDLPSDFDIVILGTGLAESVVAAACSRVGQRVLHLDRRSYYAANWASFTFNGLLTWIQEQNEEPKPEEVRDWSGLTEEGEELIHLSQADSASITNLQVFSYASEEEEEEEAANTTEEEKAADEEVVKESSETESADSKEEEEEKEGAGEEEEQANQAEGEEPEADQPHPSSPGQSEPSREKISYAQLVKEGRRFNIDLVSKLMFSRGSLVDLLIKSNVSRYAEFKNVTRILTYRHGNIEQVPCSRADVFASRQLSVVEKRKLMRFLTSCVEETEEQTAYHGRPYLEFLRDQQLGDNLQHFLLHSIAMVAEDTPTEEGLASTRHFLRSLGRYGNTPFLFPVYGLGEIPQCFCRMSAVFGGIYCLRHSVHCLIVDRDANRCKAVIDSRGQRISCSHVVMETSYLDRSKVATPPRFLSRAVLITDSSVLPSESNQQISMVTVPPEGGSPAVKMVELSSSSMTCIPGTYLVHLTCRSVGSAHQDLSPLVTRMFRTTESQEEDRRPSVLWSLYFNMADGMASQVEGQPLPSNVHICHGPDSALGHEDAVQQVRHLGSPGPHRWYCVKGYHGLQLFFFCCFQAASIFQRILPEEEFCPPAPNPEDIVYDGDNSSTGEDRGDMGQDDGQNPEQNQNQENPDPEQNQNQENRNQNQENPDPEQNQNQENRNQNQENPDQEQNQNQGNPELQRVGPEESPSSS
;
A
#
# COMPACT_ATOMS: atom_id res chain seq x y z
N MET A 1 -19.71 19.83 17.24
CA MET A 1 -19.41 21.19 16.78
C MET A 1 -20.06 21.36 15.41
N ALA A 2 -21.29 21.86 15.35
CA ALA A 2 -22.10 21.92 14.12
C ALA A 2 -22.96 23.18 14.10
N THR A 3 -22.33 24.30 14.47
CA THR A 3 -22.96 25.57 14.85
C THR A 3 -22.19 26.79 14.36
N GLU A 4 -21.18 26.57 13.51
CA GLU A 4 -20.49 27.63 12.77
C GLU A 4 -20.86 27.48 11.29
N ASP A 5 -21.20 28.60 10.65
CA ASP A 5 -21.47 28.65 9.21
C ASP A 5 -20.14 28.51 8.44
N LEU A 6 -20.17 27.85 7.29
CA LEU A 6 -18.96 27.71 6.46
C LEU A 6 -18.50 29.09 5.96
N PRO A 7 -17.19 29.36 5.86
CA PRO A 7 -16.69 30.52 5.15
C PRO A 7 -17.19 30.55 3.69
N SER A 8 -17.68 31.69 3.22
CA SER A 8 -18.19 31.82 1.84
C SER A 8 -17.10 32.00 0.77
N ASP A 9 -15.82 31.85 1.11
CA ASP A 9 -14.69 32.04 0.19
C ASP A 9 -13.49 31.16 0.57
N PHE A 10 -13.02 30.38 -0.39
CA PHE A 10 -11.87 29.49 -0.30
C PHE A 10 -10.98 29.62 -1.54
N ASP A 11 -9.74 29.14 -1.46
CA ASP A 11 -8.87 29.09 -2.65
C ASP A 11 -9.23 27.86 -3.50
N ILE A 12 -9.50 26.71 -2.84
CA ILE A 12 -9.78 25.44 -3.51
C ILE A 12 -10.92 24.70 -2.80
N VAL A 13 -11.92 24.26 -3.56
CA VAL A 13 -12.98 23.34 -3.11
C VAL A 13 -12.69 21.94 -3.66
N ILE A 14 -12.81 20.91 -2.83
CA ILE A 14 -12.52 19.51 -3.18
C ILE A 14 -13.73 18.65 -2.83
N LEU A 15 -14.24 17.86 -3.78
CA LEU A 15 -15.44 17.04 -3.64
C LEU A 15 -15.11 15.54 -3.75
N GLY A 16 -15.46 14.77 -2.73
CA GLY A 16 -15.04 13.38 -2.59
C GLY A 16 -13.70 13.27 -1.85
N THR A 17 -13.57 12.23 -1.03
CA THR A 17 -12.48 12.14 -0.04
C THR A 17 -11.61 10.89 -0.21
N GLY A 18 -11.57 10.35 -1.44
CA GLY A 18 -10.68 9.27 -1.86
C GLY A 18 -9.20 9.67 -1.92
N LEU A 19 -8.36 8.72 -2.37
CA LEU A 19 -6.91 8.85 -2.26
C LEU A 19 -6.30 9.97 -3.10
N ALA A 20 -6.82 10.24 -4.31
CA ALA A 20 -6.29 11.32 -5.14
C ALA A 20 -6.70 12.69 -4.56
N GLU A 21 -7.95 12.80 -4.15
CA GLU A 21 -8.58 13.99 -3.59
C GLU A 21 -7.95 14.39 -2.25
N SER A 22 -7.75 13.42 -1.35
CA SER A 22 -7.10 13.65 -0.05
C SER A 22 -5.64 14.07 -0.21
N VAL A 23 -4.91 13.51 -1.18
CA VAL A 23 -3.51 13.90 -1.45
C VAL A 23 -3.44 15.31 -2.04
N VAL A 24 -4.37 15.71 -2.94
CA VAL A 24 -4.44 17.10 -3.41
C VAL A 24 -4.78 18.05 -2.26
N ALA A 25 -5.76 17.72 -1.42
CA ALA A 25 -6.12 18.51 -0.23
C ALA A 25 -4.91 18.73 0.69
N ALA A 26 -4.21 17.65 1.03
CA ALA A 26 -3.00 17.68 1.84
C ALA A 26 -1.90 18.55 1.22
N ALA A 27 -1.63 18.39 -0.08
CA ALA A 27 -0.62 19.15 -0.80
C ALA A 27 -0.93 20.66 -0.80
N CYS A 28 -2.18 21.03 -1.09
CA CYS A 28 -2.61 22.42 -1.17
C CYS A 28 -2.64 23.12 0.19
N SER A 29 -3.21 22.51 1.23
CA SER A 29 -3.17 23.06 2.59
C SER A 29 -1.74 23.18 3.11
N ARG A 30 -0.87 22.20 2.82
CA ARG A 30 0.55 22.24 3.22
C ARG A 30 1.30 23.45 2.67
N VAL A 31 0.91 24.00 1.52
CA VAL A 31 1.47 25.25 0.95
C VAL A 31 0.57 26.48 1.19
N GLY A 32 -0.28 26.43 2.22
CA GLY A 32 -1.01 27.58 2.75
C GLY A 32 -2.30 27.94 2.00
N GLN A 33 -2.81 27.10 1.11
CA GLN A 33 -4.10 27.34 0.46
C GLN A 33 -5.27 27.07 1.43
N ARG A 34 -6.31 27.92 1.39
CA ARG A 34 -7.57 27.66 2.09
C ARG A 34 -8.34 26.60 1.31
N VAL A 35 -8.31 25.37 1.82
CA VAL A 35 -9.01 24.22 1.24
C VAL A 35 -10.33 23.98 1.96
N LEU A 36 -11.41 23.81 1.22
CA LEU A 36 -12.66 23.20 1.68
C LEU A 36 -12.77 21.79 1.08
N HIS A 37 -12.83 20.76 1.92
CA HIS A 37 -12.90 19.37 1.49
C HIS A 37 -14.21 18.72 1.95
N LEU A 38 -15.05 18.34 0.99
CA LEU A 38 -16.43 17.92 1.19
C LEU A 38 -16.63 16.46 0.76
N ASP A 39 -17.47 15.72 1.48
CA ASP A 39 -18.06 14.47 0.97
C ASP A 39 -19.56 14.41 1.23
N ARG A 40 -20.31 13.96 0.22
CA ARG A 40 -21.73 13.58 0.39
C ARG A 40 -21.91 12.37 1.31
N ARG A 41 -20.90 11.50 1.41
CA ARG A 41 -20.91 10.28 2.24
C ARG A 41 -20.80 10.59 3.73
N SER A 42 -21.17 9.61 4.56
CA SER A 42 -21.10 9.68 6.03
C SER A 42 -19.74 9.28 6.61
N TYR A 43 -18.80 8.87 5.76
CA TYR A 43 -17.48 8.32 6.05
C TYR A 43 -16.43 8.82 5.03
N TYR A 44 -15.15 8.69 5.37
CA TYR A 44 -13.98 9.12 4.57
C TYR A 44 -13.71 8.20 3.37
N ALA A 45 -12.69 8.50 2.56
CA ALA A 45 -12.09 7.61 1.55
C ALA A 45 -12.97 7.25 0.33
N ALA A 46 -14.25 7.56 0.32
CA ALA A 46 -15.19 7.24 -0.77
C ALA A 46 -15.08 5.77 -1.21
N ASN A 47 -14.75 5.47 -2.47
CA ASN A 47 -14.58 4.08 -2.95
C ASN A 47 -13.28 3.39 -2.49
N TRP A 48 -12.40 4.10 -1.78
CA TRP A 48 -11.24 3.52 -1.07
C TRP A 48 -11.55 3.13 0.39
N ALA A 49 -12.79 3.28 0.84
CA ALA A 49 -13.16 3.07 2.24
C ALA A 49 -13.02 1.61 2.71
N SER A 50 -12.71 1.50 4.01
CA SER A 50 -12.74 0.28 4.82
C SER A 50 -13.97 0.34 5.73
N PHE A 51 -14.63 -0.80 5.96
CA PHE A 51 -15.82 -0.87 6.82
C PHE A 51 -15.72 -1.92 7.93
N THR A 52 -16.23 -1.60 9.11
CA THR A 52 -16.64 -2.63 10.08
C THR A 52 -17.69 -3.55 9.47
N PHE A 53 -17.79 -4.81 9.91
CA PHE A 53 -18.74 -5.76 9.32
C PHE A 53 -20.18 -5.22 9.33
N ASN A 54 -20.60 -4.65 10.46
CA ASN A 54 -21.94 -4.09 10.62
C ASN A 54 -22.11 -2.80 9.78
N GLY A 55 -21.06 -1.98 9.62
CA GLY A 55 -21.06 -0.84 8.71
C GLY A 55 -21.12 -1.23 7.23
N LEU A 56 -20.50 -2.35 6.86
CA LEU A 56 -20.57 -2.91 5.51
C LEU A 56 -21.96 -3.45 5.21
N LEU A 57 -22.64 -4.08 6.18
CA LEU A 57 -24.04 -4.50 6.05
C LEU A 57 -24.98 -3.30 5.85
N THR A 58 -24.77 -2.18 6.56
CA THR A 58 -25.50 -0.93 6.30
C THR A 58 -25.21 -0.39 4.90
N TRP A 59 -23.94 -0.34 4.49
CA TRP A 59 -23.56 0.11 3.14
C TRP A 59 -24.17 -0.78 2.03
N ILE A 60 -24.21 -2.10 2.23
CA ILE A 60 -24.89 -3.06 1.35
C ILE A 60 -26.38 -2.71 1.21
N GLN A 61 -27.05 -2.33 2.30
CA GLN A 61 -28.45 -1.90 2.25
C GLN A 61 -28.59 -0.58 1.48
N GLU A 62 -27.75 0.42 1.77
CA GLU A 62 -27.70 1.71 1.06
C GLU A 62 -27.46 1.56 -0.45
N GLN A 63 -26.65 0.59 -0.91
CA GLN A 63 -26.43 0.32 -2.34
C GLN A 63 -27.61 -0.40 -3.02
N ASN A 64 -28.53 -0.99 -2.26
CA ASN A 64 -29.72 -1.69 -2.78
C ASN A 64 -31.01 -0.85 -2.69
N GLU A 65 -31.00 0.28 -1.98
CA GLU A 65 -32.11 1.24 -2.04
C GLU A 65 -32.16 1.95 -3.40
N GLU A 66 -33.35 2.09 -3.99
CA GLU A 66 -33.52 2.97 -5.15
C GLU A 66 -33.20 4.43 -4.76
N PRO A 67 -32.48 5.20 -5.60
CA PRO A 67 -32.17 6.58 -5.31
C PRO A 67 -33.46 7.39 -5.19
N LYS A 68 -33.75 7.86 -3.98
CA LYS A 68 -34.96 8.62 -3.65
C LYS A 68 -35.06 9.83 -4.60
N PRO A 69 -36.20 10.06 -5.27
CA PRO A 69 -36.31 11.11 -6.28
C PRO A 69 -36.11 12.49 -5.64
N GLU A 70 -35.02 13.16 -6.00
CA GLU A 70 -34.68 14.45 -5.42
C GLU A 70 -35.68 15.54 -5.83
N GLU A 71 -36.07 16.38 -4.87
CA GLU A 71 -36.69 17.66 -5.19
C GLU A 71 -35.65 18.53 -5.93
N VAL A 72 -35.80 18.67 -7.25
CA VAL A 72 -34.96 19.56 -8.06
C VAL A 72 -35.24 21.01 -7.65
N ARG A 73 -34.48 21.49 -6.67
CA ARG A 73 -34.51 22.89 -6.21
C ARG A 73 -33.93 23.79 -7.30
N ASP A 74 -34.66 24.84 -7.62
CA ASP A 74 -34.21 25.85 -8.56
C ASP A 74 -33.19 26.77 -7.88
N TRP A 75 -31.92 26.57 -8.22
CA TRP A 75 -30.80 27.37 -7.72
C TRP A 75 -30.51 28.60 -8.60
N SER A 76 -31.28 28.88 -9.66
CA SER A 76 -31.04 30.00 -10.58
C SER A 76 -31.05 31.37 -9.89
N GLY A 77 -31.81 31.52 -8.81
CA GLY A 77 -31.84 32.72 -7.96
C GLY A 77 -30.51 33.05 -7.25
N LEU A 78 -29.50 32.18 -7.33
CA LEU A 78 -28.13 32.40 -6.82
C LEU A 78 -27.12 32.74 -7.93
N THR A 79 -27.54 32.89 -9.19
CA THR A 79 -26.69 33.32 -10.32
C THR A 79 -26.71 34.83 -10.53
N GLU A 80 -25.58 35.37 -10.96
CA GLU A 80 -25.40 36.77 -11.38
C GLU A 80 -25.43 36.90 -12.91
N GLU A 81 -25.49 38.13 -13.43
CA GLU A 81 -25.50 38.37 -14.88
C GLU A 81 -24.19 37.89 -15.53
N GLY A 82 -24.30 37.09 -16.59
CA GLY A 82 -23.16 36.44 -17.26
C GLY A 82 -22.79 35.04 -16.72
N GLU A 83 -23.47 34.54 -15.69
CA GLU A 83 -23.20 33.22 -15.11
C GLU A 83 -24.08 32.09 -15.67
N GLU A 84 -23.70 30.84 -15.38
CA GLU A 84 -24.49 29.63 -15.60
C GLU A 84 -24.24 28.55 -14.54
N LEU A 85 -25.17 27.59 -14.44
CA LEU A 85 -25.11 26.48 -13.50
C LEU A 85 -24.76 25.17 -14.22
N ILE A 86 -23.74 24.47 -13.72
CA ILE A 86 -23.49 23.06 -14.05
C ILE A 86 -23.93 22.22 -12.85
N HIS A 87 -25.01 21.45 -13.01
CA HIS A 87 -25.51 20.56 -11.96
C HIS A 87 -24.62 19.31 -11.81
N LEU A 88 -24.34 18.94 -10.55
CA LEU A 88 -23.54 17.76 -10.18
C LEU A 88 -24.44 16.57 -9.80
N SER A 89 -23.93 15.35 -10.01
CA SER A 89 -24.60 14.12 -9.58
C SER A 89 -24.57 13.98 -8.06
N GLN A 90 -25.76 13.91 -7.45
CA GLN A 90 -25.92 13.57 -6.03
C GLN A 90 -25.94 12.05 -5.82
N ALA A 91 -26.35 11.28 -6.83
CA ALA A 91 -26.39 9.82 -6.78
C ALA A 91 -24.99 9.21 -6.94
N ASP A 92 -24.66 8.28 -6.06
CA ASP A 92 -23.41 7.50 -6.04
C ASP A 92 -23.53 6.15 -6.78
N SER A 93 -24.77 5.69 -7.01
CA SER A 93 -25.16 4.35 -7.46
C SER A 93 -24.65 3.92 -8.84
N ALA A 94 -24.02 4.83 -9.60
CA ALA A 94 -23.36 4.49 -10.86
C ALA A 94 -21.93 3.92 -10.66
N SER A 95 -21.38 3.92 -9.44
CA SER A 95 -20.00 3.46 -9.17
C SER A 95 -19.88 2.00 -8.71
N ILE A 96 -20.97 1.39 -8.24
CA ILE A 96 -21.05 0.01 -7.73
C ILE A 96 -22.27 -0.70 -8.33
N THR A 97 -22.13 -1.94 -8.80
CA THR A 97 -23.23 -2.72 -9.43
C THR A 97 -23.13 -4.22 -9.13
N ASN A 98 -24.19 -4.98 -9.48
CA ASN A 98 -24.25 -6.46 -9.38
C ASN A 98 -23.96 -7.06 -7.99
N LEU A 99 -24.28 -6.32 -6.93
CA LEU A 99 -24.00 -6.69 -5.54
C LEU A 99 -24.75 -7.98 -5.16
N GLN A 100 -24.01 -8.98 -4.67
CA GLN A 100 -24.54 -10.28 -4.20
C GLN A 100 -23.83 -10.68 -2.90
N VAL A 101 -24.58 -11.16 -1.92
CA VAL A 101 -24.08 -11.57 -0.59
C VAL A 101 -24.55 -12.98 -0.28
N PHE A 102 -23.68 -13.80 0.29
CA PHE A 102 -23.98 -15.17 0.71
C PHE A 102 -23.38 -15.43 2.10
N SER A 103 -24.19 -15.92 3.04
CA SER A 103 -23.72 -16.44 4.32
C SER A 103 -23.64 -17.97 4.27
N TYR A 104 -22.66 -18.53 4.96
CA TYR A 104 -22.41 -19.98 5.06
C TYR A 104 -22.09 -20.44 6.50
N ALA A 105 -21.86 -19.51 7.42
CA ALA A 105 -21.75 -19.77 8.85
C ALA A 105 -23.10 -20.23 9.44
N SER A 106 -23.08 -20.93 10.59
CA SER A 106 -24.32 -21.37 11.23
C SER A 106 -25.15 -20.19 11.75
N GLU A 107 -26.49 -20.32 11.64
CA GLU A 107 -27.50 -19.39 12.16
C GLU A 107 -27.87 -19.74 13.62
N GLU A 108 -27.00 -20.46 14.34
CA GLU A 108 -27.21 -20.83 15.73
C GLU A 108 -27.14 -19.57 16.61
N GLU A 109 -28.30 -19.19 17.14
CA GLU A 109 -28.42 -18.17 18.18
C GLU A 109 -27.73 -18.67 19.46
N GLU A 110 -26.91 -17.82 20.09
CA GLU A 110 -26.40 -18.12 21.43
C GLU A 110 -27.59 -18.10 22.41
N GLU A 111 -28.05 -19.27 22.87
CA GLU A 111 -28.88 -19.32 24.08
C GLU A 111 -28.07 -18.71 25.23
N GLU A 112 -28.55 -17.62 25.82
CA GLU A 112 -27.86 -16.95 26.93
C GLU A 112 -27.63 -17.95 28.09
N GLU A 113 -26.40 -18.09 28.59
CA GLU A 113 -26.08 -18.91 29.78
C GLU A 113 -26.62 -18.29 31.09
N ALA A 114 -27.93 -18.09 31.16
CA ALA A 114 -28.65 -17.46 32.25
C ALA A 114 -28.96 -18.45 33.40
N ALA A 115 -27.99 -19.29 33.81
CA ALA A 115 -28.22 -20.30 34.85
C ALA A 115 -26.96 -20.82 35.60
N ASN A 116 -26.28 -19.98 36.40
CA ASN A 116 -25.81 -20.38 37.76
C ASN A 116 -25.14 -19.25 38.59
N THR A 117 -25.93 -18.33 39.14
CA THR A 117 -25.62 -17.63 40.41
C THR A 117 -26.91 -17.13 41.07
N THR A 118 -27.59 -18.01 41.80
CA THR A 118 -28.66 -17.63 42.74
C THR A 118 -28.24 -17.92 44.17
N GLU A 119 -28.62 -16.98 45.06
CA GLU A 119 -28.62 -17.12 46.53
C GLU A 119 -27.29 -16.98 47.29
N GLU A 120 -26.51 -15.96 46.96
CA GLU A 120 -25.85 -15.04 47.92
C GLU A 120 -25.54 -13.73 47.14
N GLU A 121 -25.88 -12.51 47.57
CA GLU A 121 -26.40 -12.03 48.86
C GLU A 121 -27.76 -11.29 48.73
N LYS A 122 -28.47 -11.12 49.85
CA LYS A 122 -29.61 -10.20 49.97
C LYS A 122 -29.51 -9.37 51.26
N ALA A 123 -28.82 -8.23 51.18
CA ALA A 123 -28.81 -7.20 52.22
C ALA A 123 -28.62 -5.81 51.59
N ALA A 124 -29.43 -4.85 52.07
CA ALA A 124 -29.31 -3.39 52.08
C ALA A 124 -28.36 -2.66 51.09
N ASP A 125 -28.75 -1.55 50.47
CA ASP A 125 -30.05 -0.84 50.45
C ASP A 125 -30.07 0.14 49.26
N GLU A 126 -31.26 0.66 48.91
CA GLU A 126 -31.37 1.85 48.06
C GLU A 126 -30.97 3.11 48.85
N GLU A 127 -30.04 3.95 48.37
CA GLU A 127 -30.24 5.41 48.37
C GLU A 127 -29.18 6.23 47.58
N VAL A 128 -29.51 7.51 47.36
CA VAL A 128 -28.69 8.61 46.83
C VAL A 128 -28.18 8.53 45.37
N VAL A 129 -29.02 9.01 44.45
CA VAL A 129 -28.53 9.80 43.30
C VAL A 129 -28.10 11.19 43.80
N LYS A 130 -26.91 11.67 43.39
CA LYS A 130 -26.57 13.10 43.46
C LYS A 130 -25.50 13.54 42.46
N GLU A 131 -25.73 14.68 41.85
CA GLU A 131 -24.77 15.41 41.01
C GLU A 131 -23.79 16.22 41.89
N SER A 132 -22.52 16.37 41.45
CA SER A 132 -21.81 17.68 41.46
C SER A 132 -20.39 17.61 40.86
N SER A 133 -20.21 18.22 39.70
CA SER A 133 -19.11 19.14 39.30
C SER A 133 -17.66 19.04 39.88
N GLU A 134 -16.71 18.91 38.94
CA GLU A 134 -15.55 19.82 38.71
C GLU A 134 -14.19 19.71 39.49
N THR A 135 -13.16 20.17 38.75
CA THR A 135 -11.80 20.66 39.12
C THR A 135 -10.66 19.71 39.54
N GLU A 136 -9.68 19.59 38.62
CA GLU A 136 -8.22 19.79 38.75
C GLU A 136 -7.47 19.41 40.06
N SER A 137 -6.38 18.63 39.96
CA SER A 137 -5.00 19.17 39.84
C SER A 137 -3.86 18.13 40.00
N ALA A 138 -2.70 18.47 39.42
CA ALA A 138 -1.29 18.15 39.78
C ALA A 138 -0.84 16.75 40.31
N ASP A 139 -0.07 16.06 39.46
CA ASP A 139 1.38 15.77 39.61
C ASP A 139 1.96 15.20 40.92
N SER A 140 2.60 14.02 40.83
CA SER A 140 3.72 13.55 41.68
C SER A 140 4.48 12.41 40.97
N LYS A 141 5.77 12.26 41.28
CA LYS A 141 6.68 11.19 40.77
C LYS A 141 6.95 10.11 41.83
N GLU A 142 7.98 9.29 41.58
CA GLU A 142 8.74 8.45 42.51
C GLU A 142 8.06 7.10 42.89
N GLU A 143 8.77 5.96 42.97
CA GLU A 143 10.16 5.65 42.57
C GLU A 143 10.34 4.13 42.30
N GLU A 144 11.55 3.70 41.91
CA GLU A 144 11.92 2.29 41.69
C GLU A 144 12.41 1.62 42.99
N GLU A 145 12.16 0.32 43.16
CA GLU A 145 13.06 -0.56 43.93
C GLU A 145 13.09 -1.97 43.33
N GLU A 146 14.22 -2.33 42.70
CA GLU A 146 14.63 -3.74 42.56
C GLU A 146 15.27 -4.23 43.86
N LYS A 147 15.11 -5.53 44.18
CA LYS A 147 16.04 -6.24 45.07
C LYS A 147 16.30 -7.66 44.58
N GLU A 148 17.51 -7.87 44.03
CA GLU A 148 18.12 -9.19 43.93
C GLU A 148 18.51 -9.71 45.32
N GLY A 149 18.74 -11.03 45.42
CA GLY A 149 19.18 -11.69 46.65
C GLY A 149 19.65 -13.12 46.38
N ALA A 150 20.85 -13.25 45.79
CA ALA A 150 21.49 -14.54 45.54
C ALA A 150 22.25 -15.06 46.78
N GLY A 151 22.49 -16.37 46.85
CA GLY A 151 23.28 -17.01 47.91
C GLY A 151 23.54 -18.49 47.65
N GLU A 152 24.77 -18.79 47.19
CA GLU A 152 25.64 -19.95 47.47
C GLU A 152 24.97 -21.33 47.67
N GLU A 153 25.11 -22.29 46.74
CA GLU A 153 26.30 -23.13 46.47
C GLU A 153 26.66 -24.15 47.57
N GLU A 154 26.56 -25.46 47.24
CA GLU A 154 27.53 -26.47 47.68
C GLU A 154 27.51 -27.69 46.72
N GLU A 155 28.69 -28.13 46.25
CA GLU A 155 28.85 -29.33 45.39
C GLU A 155 29.10 -30.60 46.21
N GLN A 156 28.67 -31.76 45.69
CA GLN A 156 29.55 -32.95 45.72
C GLN A 156 29.21 -34.05 44.69
N ALA A 157 30.10 -34.16 43.69
CA ALA A 157 30.67 -35.35 43.04
C ALA A 157 30.01 -36.74 43.29
N ASN A 158 29.93 -37.68 42.32
CA ASN A 158 31.00 -38.05 41.38
C ASN A 158 30.57 -39.19 40.42
N GLN A 159 31.44 -39.45 39.42
CA GLN A 159 31.62 -40.68 38.63
C GLN A 159 30.59 -41.03 37.55
N ALA A 160 31.12 -41.71 36.52
CA ALA A 160 30.48 -41.99 35.25
C ALA A 160 30.94 -43.37 34.74
N GLU A 161 30.11 -43.97 33.91
CA GLU A 161 30.50 -44.90 32.84
C GLU A 161 29.45 -44.79 31.74
N GLY A 162 29.80 -45.12 30.49
CA GLY A 162 28.95 -44.88 29.32
C GLY A 162 28.88 -46.08 28.39
N GLU A 163 27.71 -46.28 27.77
CA GLU A 163 27.47 -47.27 26.73
C GLU A 163 26.61 -46.65 25.61
N GLU A 164 26.75 -47.17 24.39
CA GLU A 164 26.06 -46.70 23.18
C GLU A 164 24.67 -47.36 23.05
N PRO A 165 23.64 -46.65 22.56
CA PRO A 165 22.38 -47.27 22.17
C PRO A 165 22.40 -47.69 20.69
N GLU A 166 22.49 -49.00 20.42
CA GLU A 166 22.06 -49.54 19.12
C GLU A 166 20.54 -49.37 18.93
N ALA A 167 20.09 -49.40 17.67
CA ALA A 167 18.70 -49.19 17.31
C ALA A 167 17.96 -50.50 16.98
N ASP A 168 16.76 -50.69 17.54
CA ASP A 168 15.65 -51.33 16.83
C ASP A 168 14.29 -50.79 17.33
N GLN A 169 13.21 -51.09 16.60
CA GLN A 169 11.89 -50.44 16.73
C GLN A 169 10.84 -51.32 17.49
N PRO A 170 9.50 -51.17 17.33
CA PRO A 170 8.73 -50.65 18.45
C PRO A 170 7.50 -51.50 18.84
N HIS A 171 6.93 -51.29 20.04
CA HIS A 171 5.53 -51.68 20.31
C HIS A 171 4.88 -50.78 21.40
N PRO A 172 3.53 -50.73 21.50
CA PRO A 172 2.85 -49.44 21.59
C PRO A 172 2.14 -49.20 22.93
N SER A 173 1.89 -47.92 23.24
CA SER A 173 0.94 -47.53 24.29
C SER A 173 0.28 -46.18 24.01
N SER A 174 -1.02 -46.11 24.33
CA SER A 174 -1.89 -44.92 24.42
C SER A 174 -2.29 -44.21 23.11
N PRO A 175 -3.59 -43.90 22.92
CA PRO A 175 -4.07 -43.09 21.80
C PRO A 175 -3.69 -41.61 21.99
N GLY A 176 -3.59 -40.88 20.89
CA GLY A 176 -3.19 -39.47 20.89
C GLY A 176 -4.19 -38.56 21.61
N GLN A 177 -3.67 -37.45 22.12
CA GLN A 177 -4.47 -36.29 22.49
C GLN A 177 -5.30 -35.85 21.28
N SER A 178 -6.58 -35.57 21.47
CA SER A 178 -7.44 -35.00 20.43
C SER A 178 -6.87 -33.66 19.97
N GLU A 179 -6.80 -33.44 18.65
CA GLU A 179 -6.62 -32.09 18.12
C GLU A 179 -7.70 -31.16 18.71
N PRO A 180 -7.38 -29.91 19.07
CA PRO A 180 -8.38 -28.98 19.58
C PRO A 180 -9.44 -28.76 18.51
N SER A 181 -10.67 -29.20 18.80
CA SER A 181 -11.83 -28.99 17.92
C SER A 181 -12.00 -27.50 17.69
N ARG A 182 -11.76 -27.05 16.45
CA ARG A 182 -11.99 -25.64 16.08
C ARG A 182 -13.45 -25.31 16.33
N GLU A 183 -13.69 -24.30 17.15
CA GLU A 183 -15.03 -23.76 17.38
C GLU A 183 -15.62 -23.29 16.04
N LYS A 184 -16.85 -23.73 15.71
CA LYS A 184 -17.53 -23.29 14.49
C LYS A 184 -17.95 -21.83 14.70
N ILE A 185 -17.37 -20.92 13.91
CA ILE A 185 -17.69 -19.49 13.96
C ILE A 185 -19.08 -19.27 13.35
N SER A 186 -20.04 -18.84 14.19
CA SER A 186 -21.43 -18.57 13.78
C SER A 186 -21.59 -17.19 13.14
N TYR A 187 -22.70 -16.98 12.43
CA TYR A 187 -23.00 -15.66 11.88
C TYR A 187 -23.24 -14.62 12.98
N ALA A 188 -23.84 -15.03 14.11
CA ALA A 188 -24.03 -14.18 15.28
C ALA A 188 -22.68 -13.66 15.83
N GLN A 189 -21.66 -14.53 15.89
CA GLN A 189 -20.31 -14.14 16.34
C GLN A 189 -19.67 -13.09 15.40
N LEU A 190 -19.86 -13.21 14.09
CA LEU A 190 -19.35 -12.23 13.11
C LEU A 190 -20.00 -10.83 13.28
N VAL A 191 -21.29 -10.77 13.62
CA VAL A 191 -22.02 -9.52 13.90
C VAL A 191 -21.63 -8.92 15.26
N LYS A 192 -21.50 -9.79 16.29
CA LYS A 192 -21.11 -9.45 17.67
C LYS A 192 -19.71 -8.82 17.72
N GLU A 193 -18.73 -9.46 17.08
CA GLU A 193 -17.35 -8.97 16.96
C GLU A 193 -17.15 -7.98 15.79
N GLY A 194 -18.22 -7.57 15.10
CA GLY A 194 -18.18 -6.89 13.81
C GLY A 194 -17.34 -5.60 13.73
N ARG A 195 -17.05 -4.96 14.88
CA ARG A 195 -16.15 -3.80 15.01
C ARG A 195 -14.67 -4.11 14.80
N ARG A 196 -14.25 -5.37 14.89
CA ARG A 196 -12.86 -5.82 14.71
C ARG A 196 -12.51 -6.14 13.25
N PHE A 197 -13.51 -6.10 12.37
CA PHE A 197 -13.30 -6.15 10.94
C PHE A 197 -13.03 -4.75 10.39
N ASN A 198 -12.16 -4.66 9.39
CA ASN A 198 -11.98 -3.45 8.56
C ASN A 198 -11.83 -3.91 7.12
N ILE A 199 -12.94 -3.87 6.38
CA ILE A 199 -13.11 -4.55 5.10
C ILE A 199 -12.97 -3.54 3.96
N ASP A 200 -11.88 -3.65 3.20
CA ASP A 200 -11.58 -2.75 2.09
C ASP A 200 -12.45 -3.02 0.86
N LEU A 201 -13.11 -1.97 0.34
CA LEU A 201 -13.75 -2.04 -0.98
C LEU A 201 -12.71 -2.28 -2.10
N VAL A 202 -11.51 -1.72 -1.97
CA VAL A 202 -10.39 -1.83 -2.93
C VAL A 202 -9.31 -2.76 -2.39
N SER A 203 -8.86 -3.74 -3.17
CA SER A 203 -7.73 -4.60 -2.77
C SER A 203 -6.48 -4.25 -3.59
N LYS A 204 -5.49 -3.63 -2.94
CA LYS A 204 -4.18 -3.29 -3.48
C LYS A 204 -3.09 -3.56 -2.44
N LEU A 205 -1.82 -3.53 -2.86
CA LEU A 205 -0.66 -3.67 -1.98
C LEU A 205 0.33 -2.55 -2.28
N MET A 206 1.02 -2.04 -1.25
CA MET A 206 1.98 -0.96 -1.43
C MET A 206 3.37 -1.53 -1.66
N PHE A 207 3.97 -1.26 -2.83
CA PHE A 207 5.39 -1.54 -3.04
C PHE A 207 6.23 -0.75 -2.04
N SER A 208 7.19 -1.42 -1.40
CA SER A 208 8.07 -0.81 -0.41
C SER A 208 8.87 0.36 -1.00
N ARG A 209 9.21 0.35 -2.30
CA ARG A 209 9.81 1.45 -3.07
C ARG A 209 8.85 2.00 -4.14
N GLY A 210 7.56 2.09 -3.81
CA GLY A 210 6.53 2.75 -4.61
C GLY A 210 6.31 4.21 -4.23
N SER A 211 5.85 5.04 -5.17
CA SER A 211 5.70 6.49 -4.97
C SER A 211 4.79 6.89 -3.81
N LEU A 212 3.80 6.05 -3.45
CA LEU A 212 2.92 6.29 -2.30
C LEU A 212 3.68 6.17 -0.97
N VAL A 213 4.55 5.16 -0.82
CA VAL A 213 5.38 5.00 0.40
C VAL A 213 6.40 6.12 0.50
N ASP A 214 7.05 6.48 -0.62
CA ASP A 214 8.00 7.58 -0.64
C ASP A 214 7.32 8.94 -0.37
N LEU A 215 6.07 9.15 -0.83
CA LEU A 215 5.24 10.32 -0.52
C LEU A 215 4.82 10.36 0.96
N LEU A 216 4.36 9.23 1.54
CA LEU A 216 3.98 9.13 2.95
C LEU A 216 5.16 9.47 3.87
N ILE A 217 6.37 9.04 3.50
CA ILE A 217 7.62 9.38 4.20
C ILE A 217 7.94 10.88 4.01
N LYS A 218 8.01 11.37 2.76
CA LYS A 218 8.36 12.78 2.47
C LYS A 218 7.45 13.78 3.19
N SER A 219 6.16 13.50 3.23
CA SER A 219 5.15 14.36 3.84
C SER A 219 5.04 14.23 5.37
N ASN A 220 5.78 13.30 5.99
CA ASN A 220 5.65 12.91 7.40
C ASN A 220 4.22 12.43 7.80
N VAL A 221 3.44 11.96 6.81
CA VAL A 221 2.10 11.36 6.96
C VAL A 221 2.17 9.90 7.38
N SER A 222 3.31 9.23 7.13
CA SER A 222 3.63 7.89 7.64
C SER A 222 3.50 7.74 9.16
N ARG A 223 3.51 8.85 9.93
CA ARG A 223 3.29 8.87 11.39
C ARG A 223 1.85 8.62 11.82
N TYR A 224 0.90 8.57 10.87
CA TYR A 224 -0.53 8.36 11.16
C TYR A 224 -1.02 6.93 10.91
N ALA A 225 -0.19 6.04 10.34
CA ALA A 225 -0.56 4.66 10.04
C ALA A 225 0.61 3.70 10.28
N GLU A 226 0.31 2.50 10.78
CA GLU A 226 1.26 1.39 10.88
C GLU A 226 1.16 0.46 9.66
N PHE A 227 2.21 -0.33 9.41
CA PHE A 227 2.30 -1.20 8.24
C PHE A 227 2.79 -2.60 8.61
N LYS A 228 2.13 -3.62 8.05
CA LYS A 228 2.56 -5.02 8.10
C LYS A 228 3.25 -5.38 6.78
N ASN A 229 4.32 -6.17 6.86
CA ASN A 229 4.89 -6.82 5.70
C ASN A 229 3.92 -7.87 5.16
N VAL A 230 3.74 -7.94 3.83
CA VAL A 230 3.22 -9.15 3.20
C VAL A 230 4.30 -10.23 3.34
N THR A 231 3.95 -11.36 3.94
CA THR A 231 4.93 -12.41 4.28
C THR A 231 5.12 -13.44 3.17
N ARG A 232 4.13 -13.61 2.30
CA ARG A 232 4.12 -14.63 1.24
C ARG A 232 3.68 -14.05 -0.10
N ILE A 233 4.35 -14.47 -1.17
CA ILE A 233 3.80 -14.41 -2.53
C ILE A 233 3.59 -15.85 -2.98
N LEU A 234 2.38 -16.13 -3.41
CA LEU A 234 1.91 -17.44 -3.85
C LEU A 234 1.43 -17.34 -5.30
N THR A 235 1.35 -18.47 -5.99
CA THR A 235 0.69 -18.56 -7.29
C THR A 235 -0.20 -19.79 -7.34
N TYR A 236 -1.32 -19.68 -8.05
CA TYR A 236 -2.20 -20.80 -8.33
C TYR A 236 -1.83 -21.44 -9.67
N ARG A 237 -1.60 -22.77 -9.68
CA ARG A 237 -1.19 -23.50 -10.89
C ARG A 237 -1.63 -24.96 -10.82
N HIS A 238 -2.22 -25.48 -11.90
CA HIS A 238 -2.62 -26.89 -12.05
C HIS A 238 -3.48 -27.46 -10.90
N GLY A 239 -4.29 -26.63 -10.23
CA GLY A 239 -5.10 -27.03 -9.08
C GLY A 239 -4.52 -26.64 -7.71
N ASN A 240 -3.21 -26.37 -7.63
CA ASN A 240 -2.46 -26.18 -6.38
C ASN A 240 -2.08 -24.72 -6.13
N ILE A 241 -1.78 -24.39 -4.88
CA ILE A 241 -1.17 -23.12 -4.45
C ILE A 241 0.30 -23.39 -4.13
N GLU A 242 1.19 -22.65 -4.78
CA GLU A 242 2.65 -22.79 -4.65
C GLU A 242 3.28 -21.49 -4.15
N GLN A 243 4.24 -21.57 -3.22
CA GLN A 243 4.95 -20.39 -2.71
C GLN A 243 6.09 -19.99 -3.66
N VAL A 244 6.04 -18.75 -4.14
CA VAL A 244 7.01 -18.18 -5.07
C VAL A 244 8.27 -17.76 -4.30
N PRO A 245 9.46 -18.27 -4.63
CA PRO A 245 10.70 -17.86 -3.97
C PRO A 245 11.04 -16.39 -4.24
N CYS A 246 11.01 -15.55 -3.21
CA CYS A 246 11.22 -14.10 -3.33
C CYS A 246 12.66 -13.70 -3.01
N SER A 247 13.24 -14.27 -1.96
CA SER A 247 14.62 -14.01 -1.54
C SER A 247 15.62 -15.03 -2.08
N ARG A 248 16.91 -14.69 -2.05
CA ARG A 248 18.00 -15.65 -2.34
C ARG A 248 17.95 -16.88 -1.42
N ALA A 249 17.55 -16.70 -0.15
CA ALA A 249 17.40 -17.81 0.79
C ALA A 249 16.22 -18.71 0.41
N ASP A 250 15.08 -18.14 -0.01
CA ASP A 250 13.91 -18.88 -0.48
C ASP A 250 14.27 -19.72 -1.72
N VAL A 251 15.02 -19.14 -2.66
CA VAL A 251 15.50 -19.84 -3.86
C VAL A 251 16.41 -21.01 -3.47
N PHE A 252 17.27 -20.87 -2.46
CA PHE A 252 18.07 -21.99 -1.96
C PHE A 252 17.20 -23.05 -1.24
N ALA A 253 16.27 -22.64 -0.38
CA ALA A 253 15.42 -23.53 0.43
C ALA A 253 14.33 -24.27 -0.37
N SER A 254 13.83 -23.68 -1.47
CA SER A 254 12.72 -24.22 -2.25
C SER A 254 12.98 -25.66 -2.73
N ARG A 255 12.06 -26.56 -2.43
CA ARG A 255 12.10 -27.97 -2.90
C ARG A 255 11.45 -28.15 -4.29
N GLN A 256 10.76 -27.12 -4.79
CA GLN A 256 10.06 -27.13 -6.09
C GLN A 256 10.99 -26.82 -7.28
N LEU A 257 12.15 -26.23 -7.03
CA LEU A 257 13.12 -25.89 -8.08
C LEU A 257 14.33 -26.83 -8.06
N SER A 258 14.73 -27.32 -9.23
CA SER A 258 15.99 -28.04 -9.39
C SER A 258 17.21 -27.11 -9.21
N VAL A 259 18.38 -27.69 -8.93
CA VAL A 259 19.64 -26.94 -8.81
C VAL A 259 19.98 -26.18 -10.11
N VAL A 260 19.55 -26.69 -11.27
CA VAL A 260 19.74 -26.04 -12.58
C VAL A 260 18.82 -24.83 -12.71
N GLU A 261 17.55 -24.95 -12.31
CA GLU A 261 16.59 -23.84 -12.34
C GLU A 261 16.99 -22.73 -11.37
N LYS A 262 17.38 -23.06 -10.13
CA LYS A 262 17.92 -22.08 -9.16
C LYS A 262 19.09 -21.28 -9.75
N ARG A 263 20.00 -21.94 -10.47
CA ARG A 263 21.13 -21.30 -11.18
C ARG A 263 20.74 -20.53 -12.44
N LYS A 264 19.61 -20.85 -13.09
CA LYS A 264 19.06 -20.05 -14.20
C LYS A 264 18.36 -18.79 -13.66
N LEU A 265 17.43 -18.96 -12.71
CA LEU A 265 16.70 -17.88 -12.06
C LEU A 265 17.65 -16.83 -11.45
N MET A 266 18.60 -17.24 -10.60
CA MET A 266 19.53 -16.28 -9.97
C MET A 266 20.39 -15.50 -10.97
N ARG A 267 20.75 -16.09 -12.12
CA ARG A 267 21.45 -15.36 -13.19
C ARG A 267 20.53 -14.37 -13.88
N PHE A 268 19.30 -14.78 -14.23
CA PHE A 268 18.30 -13.91 -14.87
C PHE A 268 17.91 -12.71 -13.98
N LEU A 269 17.63 -12.95 -12.69
CA LEU A 269 17.33 -11.88 -11.74
C LEU A 269 18.52 -10.91 -11.55
N THR A 270 19.75 -11.38 -11.75
CA THR A 270 20.95 -10.52 -11.70
C THR A 270 21.10 -9.70 -12.99
N SER A 271 20.91 -10.30 -14.18
CA SER A 271 20.98 -9.56 -15.45
C SER A 271 19.83 -8.58 -15.66
N CYS A 272 18.70 -8.75 -14.95
CA CYS A 272 17.60 -7.78 -14.96
C CYS A 272 17.92 -6.45 -14.26
N VAL A 273 18.94 -6.38 -13.39
CA VAL A 273 19.22 -5.17 -12.59
C VAL A 273 19.67 -3.99 -13.46
N GLU A 274 20.42 -4.29 -14.53
CA GLU A 274 21.01 -3.35 -15.48
C GLU A 274 20.31 -3.44 -16.85
N GLU A 275 20.59 -2.48 -17.74
CA GLU A 275 20.12 -2.47 -19.13
C GLU A 275 21.19 -3.02 -20.07
N THR A 276 20.81 -3.97 -20.92
CA THR A 276 21.71 -4.62 -21.88
C THR A 276 21.20 -4.48 -23.32
N GLU A 277 22.12 -4.44 -24.28
CA GLU A 277 21.79 -4.38 -25.72
C GLU A 277 20.87 -5.54 -26.16
N GLU A 278 21.01 -6.70 -25.52
CA GLU A 278 20.16 -7.87 -25.72
C GLU A 278 18.70 -7.60 -25.33
N GLN A 279 18.44 -6.93 -24.20
CA GLN A 279 17.07 -6.56 -23.79
C GLN A 279 16.46 -5.55 -24.77
N THR A 280 17.26 -4.55 -25.19
CA THR A 280 16.85 -3.52 -26.15
C THR A 280 16.41 -4.11 -27.50
N ALA A 281 16.95 -5.27 -27.90
CA ALA A 281 16.56 -5.98 -29.12
C ALA A 281 15.14 -6.58 -29.10
N TYR A 282 14.48 -6.65 -27.93
CA TYR A 282 13.10 -7.14 -27.78
C TYR A 282 12.07 -6.03 -27.51
N HIS A 283 12.45 -4.74 -27.64
CA HIS A 283 11.51 -3.63 -27.49
C HIS A 283 10.23 -3.79 -28.33
N GLY A 284 9.07 -3.57 -27.71
CA GLY A 284 7.77 -3.75 -28.35
C GLY A 284 7.37 -5.19 -28.67
N ARG A 285 8.21 -6.20 -28.39
CA ARG A 285 7.86 -7.63 -28.45
C ARG A 285 7.34 -8.11 -27.09
N PRO A 286 6.44 -9.11 -27.02
CA PRO A 286 5.89 -9.59 -25.75
C PRO A 286 6.98 -10.11 -24.79
N TYR A 287 6.89 -9.76 -23.51
CA TYR A 287 7.85 -10.17 -22.47
C TYR A 287 7.98 -11.69 -22.35
N LEU A 288 6.91 -12.44 -22.66
CA LEU A 288 6.90 -13.90 -22.70
C LEU A 288 7.74 -14.49 -23.85
N GLU A 289 7.95 -13.78 -24.97
CA GLU A 289 8.90 -14.21 -26.00
C GLU A 289 10.34 -14.13 -25.47
N PHE A 290 10.70 -12.97 -24.88
CA PHE A 290 12.01 -12.76 -24.26
C PHE A 290 12.31 -13.81 -23.15
N LEU A 291 11.34 -14.10 -22.26
CA LEU A 291 11.51 -15.12 -21.22
C LEU A 291 11.78 -16.54 -21.76
N ARG A 292 11.25 -16.89 -22.95
CA ARG A 292 11.51 -18.18 -23.61
C ARG A 292 12.92 -18.23 -24.19
N ASP A 293 13.33 -17.18 -24.90
CA ASP A 293 14.64 -17.12 -25.55
C ASP A 293 15.81 -17.08 -24.53
N GLN A 294 15.56 -16.60 -23.30
CA GLN A 294 16.48 -16.71 -22.16
C GLN A 294 16.66 -18.16 -21.61
N GLN A 295 16.14 -19.17 -22.31
CA GLN A 295 16.25 -20.60 -21.99
C GLN A 295 15.71 -20.97 -20.60
N LEU A 296 14.73 -20.22 -20.10
CA LEU A 296 14.09 -20.48 -18.81
C LEU A 296 13.07 -21.62 -18.97
N GLY A 297 13.01 -22.54 -18.00
CA GLY A 297 11.96 -23.57 -18.00
C GLY A 297 10.60 -22.97 -17.66
N ASP A 298 9.51 -23.61 -18.11
CA ASP A 298 8.14 -23.10 -18.01
C ASP A 298 7.74 -22.67 -16.59
N ASN A 299 8.25 -23.36 -15.55
CA ASN A 299 8.00 -22.99 -14.16
C ASN A 299 8.64 -21.64 -13.76
N LEU A 300 9.83 -21.35 -14.28
CA LEU A 300 10.49 -20.06 -14.09
C LEU A 300 9.82 -18.97 -14.93
N GLN A 301 9.40 -19.27 -16.17
CA GLN A 301 8.62 -18.34 -16.99
C GLN A 301 7.32 -17.92 -16.27
N HIS A 302 6.59 -18.90 -15.70
CA HIS A 302 5.37 -18.68 -14.91
C HIS A 302 5.61 -17.77 -13.69
N PHE A 303 6.63 -18.07 -12.86
CA PHE A 303 6.96 -17.23 -11.70
C PHE A 303 7.36 -15.81 -12.11
N LEU A 304 8.19 -15.67 -13.15
CA LEU A 304 8.68 -14.37 -13.60
C LEU A 304 7.55 -13.52 -14.19
N LEU A 305 6.72 -14.08 -15.07
CA LEU A 305 5.63 -13.35 -15.71
C LEU A 305 4.51 -12.98 -14.72
N HIS A 306 3.97 -13.96 -14.00
CA HIS A 306 2.73 -13.77 -13.22
C HIS A 306 2.96 -13.37 -11.75
N SER A 307 4.14 -13.63 -11.18
CA SER A 307 4.39 -13.44 -9.75
C SER A 307 5.45 -12.39 -9.40
N ILE A 308 6.38 -12.11 -10.32
CA ILE A 308 7.47 -11.14 -10.12
C ILE A 308 7.24 -9.87 -10.96
N ALA A 309 6.97 -10.01 -12.26
CA ALA A 309 6.52 -8.90 -13.09
C ALA A 309 5.04 -8.59 -12.85
N MET A 310 4.20 -9.64 -12.68
CA MET A 310 2.73 -9.55 -12.55
C MET A 310 2.04 -8.90 -13.75
N VAL A 311 2.57 -9.16 -14.96
CA VAL A 311 2.07 -8.59 -16.22
C VAL A 311 1.34 -9.64 -17.08
N ALA A 312 0.60 -9.16 -18.09
CA ALA A 312 -0.11 -10.02 -19.04
C ALA A 312 0.84 -10.57 -20.13
N GLU A 313 0.47 -11.67 -20.78
CA GLU A 313 1.32 -12.36 -21.78
C GLU A 313 1.70 -11.49 -22.99
N ASP A 314 0.84 -10.54 -23.34
CA ASP A 314 0.99 -9.57 -24.44
C ASP A 314 1.77 -8.30 -24.05
N THR A 315 2.15 -8.15 -22.78
CA THR A 315 2.83 -6.94 -22.27
C THR A 315 4.22 -6.78 -22.91
N PRO A 316 4.59 -5.59 -23.43
CA PRO A 316 5.89 -5.35 -24.04
C PRO A 316 7.08 -5.68 -23.11
N THR A 317 8.18 -6.13 -23.70
CA THR A 317 9.38 -6.57 -22.97
C THR A 317 9.95 -5.47 -22.07
N GLU A 318 9.92 -4.19 -22.50
CA GLU A 318 10.36 -3.09 -21.63
C GLU A 318 9.47 -2.86 -20.39
N GLU A 319 8.16 -3.10 -20.51
CA GLU A 319 7.21 -2.95 -19.39
C GLU A 319 7.36 -4.13 -18.41
N GLY A 320 7.50 -5.36 -18.92
CA GLY A 320 7.78 -6.55 -18.10
C GLY A 320 9.14 -6.50 -17.39
N LEU A 321 10.18 -5.97 -18.04
CA LEU A 321 11.49 -5.73 -17.42
C LEU A 321 11.44 -4.60 -16.38
N ALA A 322 10.74 -3.50 -16.66
CA ALA A 322 10.57 -2.41 -15.69
C ALA A 322 9.83 -2.89 -14.42
N SER A 323 8.77 -3.69 -14.58
CA SER A 323 8.01 -4.31 -13.49
C SER A 323 8.89 -5.27 -12.68
N THR A 324 9.63 -6.15 -13.34
CA THR A 324 10.61 -7.07 -12.71
C THR A 324 11.68 -6.31 -11.93
N ARG A 325 12.23 -5.23 -12.48
CA ARG A 325 13.19 -4.35 -11.79
C ARG A 325 12.58 -3.68 -10.58
N HIS A 326 11.35 -3.19 -10.67
CA HIS A 326 10.66 -2.52 -9.57
C HIS A 326 10.37 -3.48 -8.41
N PHE A 327 9.95 -4.70 -8.71
CA PHE A 327 9.82 -5.79 -7.75
C PHE A 327 11.16 -6.09 -7.06
N LEU A 328 12.21 -6.38 -7.85
CA LEU A 328 13.54 -6.73 -7.32
C LEU A 328 14.15 -5.59 -6.47
N ARG A 329 13.99 -4.34 -6.89
CA ARG A 329 14.43 -3.16 -6.13
C ARG A 329 13.62 -2.99 -4.85
N SER A 330 12.38 -3.48 -4.76
CA SER A 330 11.52 -3.34 -3.58
C SER A 330 11.71 -4.46 -2.54
N LEU A 331 12.31 -5.60 -2.91
CA LEU A 331 12.68 -6.66 -1.96
C LEU A 331 13.62 -6.12 -0.86
N GLY A 332 13.48 -6.64 0.36
CA GLY A 332 14.44 -6.39 1.44
C GLY A 332 14.44 -4.96 2.03
N ARG A 333 13.55 -4.04 1.64
CA ARG A 333 13.46 -2.71 2.30
C ARG A 333 12.95 -2.83 3.74
N TYR A 334 11.94 -3.68 3.97
CA TYR A 334 11.28 -3.88 5.26
C TYR A 334 10.99 -5.36 5.59
N GLY A 335 11.06 -6.26 4.59
CA GLY A 335 10.73 -7.67 4.73
C GLY A 335 11.22 -8.53 3.56
N ASN A 336 10.86 -9.81 3.55
CA ASN A 336 11.27 -10.80 2.54
C ASN A 336 10.57 -10.62 1.17
N THR A 337 9.37 -10.05 1.15
CA THR A 337 8.64 -9.68 -0.07
C THR A 337 8.75 -8.16 -0.34
N PRO A 338 8.30 -7.65 -1.50
CA PRO A 338 8.39 -6.23 -1.83
C PRO A 338 7.20 -5.40 -1.33
N PHE A 339 6.25 -5.99 -0.58
CA PHE A 339 4.94 -5.38 -0.31
C PHE A 339 4.67 -5.09 1.18
N LEU A 340 3.97 -3.97 1.39
CA LEU A 340 3.36 -3.55 2.66
C LEU A 340 1.83 -3.51 2.54
N PHE A 341 1.15 -3.75 3.65
CA PHE A 341 -0.28 -3.54 3.86
C PHE A 341 -0.48 -2.68 5.11
N PRO A 342 -1.37 -1.66 5.11
CA PRO A 342 -1.61 -0.83 6.29
C PRO A 342 -2.41 -1.58 7.35
N VAL A 343 -2.09 -1.37 8.63
CA VAL A 343 -2.92 -1.87 9.74
C VAL A 343 -4.27 -1.14 9.70
N TYR A 344 -5.37 -1.86 9.95
CA TYR A 344 -6.76 -1.41 9.81
C TYR A 344 -7.24 -1.16 8.35
N GLY A 345 -6.43 -1.44 7.32
CA GLY A 345 -6.88 -1.43 5.93
C GLY A 345 -6.62 -0.15 5.14
N LEU A 346 -6.88 -0.20 3.83
CA LEU A 346 -6.47 0.83 2.87
C LEU A 346 -7.20 2.17 3.02
N GLY A 347 -8.38 2.17 3.64
CA GLY A 347 -9.16 3.37 3.96
C GLY A 347 -8.49 4.31 4.97
N GLU A 348 -7.48 3.85 5.71
CA GLU A 348 -6.65 4.70 6.55
C GLU A 348 -5.78 5.67 5.73
N ILE A 349 -5.33 5.28 4.53
CA ILE A 349 -4.39 6.11 3.76
C ILE A 349 -5.01 7.44 3.31
N PRO A 350 -6.24 7.51 2.75
CA PRO A 350 -6.91 8.78 2.50
C PRO A 350 -7.16 9.60 3.77
N GLN A 351 -7.53 8.95 4.87
CA GLN A 351 -7.74 9.62 6.17
C GLN A 351 -6.46 10.28 6.69
N CYS A 352 -5.30 9.62 6.54
CA CYS A 352 -4.00 10.18 6.91
C CYS A 352 -3.67 11.47 6.13
N PHE A 353 -4.02 11.55 4.85
CA PHE A 353 -3.87 12.77 4.05
C PHE A 353 -4.95 13.82 4.38
N CYS A 354 -6.21 13.44 4.61
CA CYS A 354 -7.23 14.37 5.13
C CYS A 354 -6.83 14.98 6.48
N ARG A 355 -6.20 14.21 7.37
CA ARG A 355 -5.61 14.70 8.63
C ARG A 355 -4.48 15.69 8.38
N MET A 356 -3.60 15.44 7.41
CA MET A 356 -2.56 16.40 7.01
C MET A 356 -3.18 17.72 6.52
N SER A 357 -4.22 17.66 5.68
CA SER A 357 -4.97 18.84 5.21
C SER A 357 -5.53 19.66 6.39
N ALA A 358 -6.23 18.99 7.32
CA ALA A 358 -6.81 19.64 8.50
C ALA A 358 -5.77 20.28 9.44
N VAL A 359 -4.62 19.63 9.65
CA VAL A 359 -3.50 20.19 10.45
C VAL A 359 -2.94 21.49 9.84
N PHE A 360 -3.00 21.64 8.52
CA PHE A 360 -2.63 22.87 7.81
C PHE A 360 -3.85 23.75 7.45
N GLY A 361 -4.94 23.66 8.21
CA GLY A 361 -6.08 24.59 8.12
C GLY A 361 -7.13 24.27 7.06
N GLY A 362 -7.07 23.11 6.41
CA GLY A 362 -8.14 22.63 5.53
C GLY A 362 -9.42 22.33 6.31
N ILE A 363 -10.54 22.94 5.91
CA ILE A 363 -11.86 22.70 6.52
C ILE A 363 -12.49 21.47 5.87
N TYR A 364 -12.99 20.54 6.67
CA TYR A 364 -13.46 19.23 6.22
C TYR A 364 -14.90 18.95 6.68
N CYS A 365 -15.78 18.48 5.78
CA CYS A 365 -17.19 18.21 6.08
C CYS A 365 -17.74 16.94 5.40
N LEU A 366 -18.23 16.00 6.21
CA LEU A 366 -19.01 14.81 5.77
C LEU A 366 -20.51 15.10 5.76
N ARG A 367 -21.26 14.30 4.99
CA ARG A 367 -22.72 14.41 4.77
C ARG A 367 -23.09 15.79 4.20
N HIS A 368 -22.22 16.33 3.35
CA HIS A 368 -22.30 17.70 2.87
C HIS A 368 -21.91 17.73 1.39
N SER A 369 -22.92 17.76 0.52
CA SER A 369 -22.74 17.71 -0.94
C SER A 369 -22.70 19.10 -1.56
N VAL A 370 -22.39 19.16 -2.86
CA VAL A 370 -22.54 20.33 -3.74
C VAL A 370 -23.52 19.98 -4.85
N HIS A 371 -24.53 20.83 -5.05
CA HIS A 371 -25.54 20.66 -6.09
C HIS A 371 -25.12 21.24 -7.45
N CYS A 372 -24.46 22.40 -7.45
CA CYS A 372 -24.09 23.11 -8.67
C CYS A 372 -22.70 23.74 -8.60
N LEU A 373 -22.03 23.81 -9.74
CA LEU A 373 -20.97 24.78 -10.01
C LEU A 373 -21.59 26.05 -10.59
N ILE A 374 -21.09 27.22 -10.21
CA ILE A 374 -21.41 28.51 -10.82
C ILE A 374 -20.25 28.89 -11.75
N VAL A 375 -20.54 29.04 -13.04
CA VAL A 375 -19.55 29.22 -14.11
C VAL A 375 -19.74 30.58 -14.78
N ASP A 376 -18.63 31.28 -15.01
CA ASP A 376 -18.57 32.46 -15.86
C ASP A 376 -18.50 32.06 -17.34
N ARG A 377 -19.50 32.49 -18.13
CA ARG A 377 -19.66 32.10 -19.54
C ARG A 377 -18.53 32.61 -20.44
N ASP A 378 -18.02 33.81 -20.18
CA ASP A 378 -17.03 34.47 -21.03
C ASP A 378 -15.60 34.04 -20.67
N ALA A 379 -15.34 33.81 -19.38
CA ALA A 379 -14.03 33.36 -18.89
C ALA A 379 -13.83 31.83 -18.90
N ASN A 380 -14.89 31.05 -19.13
CA ASN A 380 -14.91 29.58 -19.00
C ASN A 380 -14.24 29.09 -17.69
N ARG A 381 -14.70 29.65 -16.57
CA ARG A 381 -14.19 29.38 -15.22
C ARG A 381 -15.33 29.22 -14.21
N CYS A 382 -15.19 28.24 -13.33
CA CYS A 382 -15.97 28.15 -12.10
C CYS A 382 -15.57 29.31 -11.17
N LYS A 383 -16.55 30.06 -10.67
CA LYS A 383 -16.40 31.15 -9.68
C LYS A 383 -16.72 30.68 -8.26
N ALA A 384 -17.72 29.82 -8.14
CA ALA A 384 -18.29 29.40 -6.86
C ALA A 384 -18.97 28.03 -6.98
N VAL A 385 -19.28 27.42 -5.85
CA VAL A 385 -20.15 26.24 -5.73
C VAL A 385 -21.42 26.58 -4.93
N ILE A 386 -22.49 25.81 -5.15
CA ILE A 386 -23.73 25.86 -4.35
C ILE A 386 -23.82 24.57 -3.53
N ASP A 387 -23.72 24.69 -2.22
CA ASP A 387 -23.72 23.55 -1.30
C ASP A 387 -25.12 22.94 -1.09
N SER A 388 -25.16 21.82 -0.35
CA SER A 388 -26.40 21.12 0.05
C SER A 388 -27.35 21.94 0.95
N ARG A 389 -26.93 23.11 1.45
CA ARG A 389 -27.74 24.04 2.26
C ARG A 389 -28.24 25.25 1.45
N GLY A 390 -27.72 25.45 0.23
CA GLY A 390 -27.98 26.62 -0.61
C GLY A 390 -27.01 27.79 -0.41
N GLN A 391 -25.88 27.59 0.27
CA GLN A 391 -24.81 28.57 0.40
C GLN A 391 -23.99 28.64 -0.89
N ARG A 392 -23.83 29.86 -1.42
CA ARG A 392 -22.86 30.17 -2.49
C ARG A 392 -21.48 30.34 -1.84
N ILE A 393 -20.53 29.49 -2.20
CA ILE A 393 -19.15 29.47 -1.68
C ILE A 393 -18.19 29.75 -2.84
N SER A 394 -17.51 30.90 -2.81
CA SER A 394 -16.53 31.30 -3.83
C SER A 394 -15.26 30.44 -3.79
N CYS A 395 -14.68 30.17 -4.96
CA CYS A 395 -13.50 29.32 -5.11
C CYS A 395 -12.64 29.69 -6.33
N SER A 396 -11.31 29.68 -6.19
CA SER A 396 -10.42 29.85 -7.34
C SER A 396 -10.29 28.57 -8.19
N HIS A 397 -10.33 27.39 -7.56
CA HIS A 397 -10.33 26.08 -8.22
C HIS A 397 -11.32 25.10 -7.59
N VAL A 398 -11.78 24.13 -8.39
CA VAL A 398 -12.53 22.96 -7.89
C VAL A 398 -11.82 21.68 -8.29
N VAL A 399 -11.76 20.70 -7.40
CA VAL A 399 -11.29 19.33 -7.66
C VAL A 399 -12.41 18.37 -7.28
N MET A 400 -12.72 17.35 -8.08
CA MET A 400 -13.78 16.40 -7.74
C MET A 400 -13.56 14.99 -8.27
N GLU A 401 -14.02 13.97 -7.55
CA GLU A 401 -14.10 12.60 -8.07
C GLU A 401 -15.14 12.51 -9.21
N THR A 402 -14.91 11.61 -10.16
CA THR A 402 -15.72 11.47 -11.38
C THR A 402 -17.20 11.13 -11.12
N SER A 403 -17.58 10.53 -9.98
CA SER A 403 -18.99 10.28 -9.60
C SER A 403 -19.76 11.52 -9.11
N TYR A 404 -19.13 12.70 -9.01
CA TYR A 404 -19.86 13.97 -8.91
C TYR A 404 -20.33 14.49 -10.28
N LEU A 405 -19.92 13.86 -11.39
CA LEU A 405 -20.42 14.16 -12.73
C LEU A 405 -21.57 13.24 -13.14
N ASP A 406 -22.52 13.79 -13.89
CA ASP A 406 -23.56 13.01 -14.57
C ASP A 406 -22.94 12.10 -15.66
N ARG A 407 -22.81 10.80 -15.32
CA ARG A 407 -22.23 9.77 -16.19
C ARG A 407 -23.06 9.48 -17.44
N SER A 408 -24.32 9.92 -17.54
CA SER A 408 -25.13 9.75 -18.77
C SER A 408 -24.59 10.54 -19.98
N LYS A 409 -23.70 11.51 -19.72
CA LYS A 409 -23.07 12.40 -20.73
C LYS A 409 -21.62 12.03 -21.07
N VAL A 410 -21.12 10.88 -20.61
CA VAL A 410 -19.75 10.40 -20.91
C VAL A 410 -19.78 9.57 -22.19
N ALA A 411 -18.93 9.88 -23.17
CA ALA A 411 -18.98 9.26 -24.50
C ALA A 411 -18.54 7.77 -24.53
N THR A 412 -17.75 7.33 -23.56
CA THR A 412 -17.25 5.95 -23.45
C THR A 412 -17.97 5.17 -22.34
N PRO A 413 -18.37 3.90 -22.58
CA PRO A 413 -18.96 3.07 -21.53
C PRO A 413 -17.91 2.75 -20.46
N PRO A 414 -18.22 2.89 -19.16
CA PRO A 414 -17.27 2.58 -18.10
C PRO A 414 -16.92 1.09 -18.11
N ARG A 415 -15.63 0.78 -17.92
CA ARG A 415 -15.19 -0.58 -17.58
C ARG A 415 -15.41 -0.79 -16.09
N PHE A 416 -15.47 -2.05 -15.69
CA PHE A 416 -15.63 -2.45 -14.30
C PHE A 416 -14.52 -3.39 -13.86
N LEU A 417 -14.26 -3.37 -12.57
CA LEU A 417 -13.53 -4.39 -11.83
C LEU A 417 -14.55 -5.38 -11.27
N SER A 418 -14.20 -6.66 -11.26
CA SER A 418 -14.95 -7.69 -10.53
C SER A 418 -14.25 -7.92 -9.20
N ARG A 419 -14.99 -7.70 -8.09
CA ARG A 419 -14.49 -7.81 -6.72
C ARG A 419 -15.26 -8.90 -5.97
N ALA A 420 -14.53 -9.66 -5.16
CA ALA A 420 -15.11 -10.46 -4.09
C ALA A 420 -14.37 -10.23 -2.78
N VAL A 421 -15.09 -10.42 -1.68
CA VAL A 421 -14.60 -10.41 -0.31
C VAL A 421 -15.15 -11.65 0.36
N LEU A 422 -14.28 -12.44 0.98
CA LEU A 422 -14.61 -13.65 1.72
C LEU A 422 -14.11 -13.50 3.16
N ILE A 423 -14.89 -13.98 4.14
CA ILE A 423 -14.41 -14.30 5.48
C ILE A 423 -14.23 -15.81 5.53
N THR A 424 -13.03 -16.30 5.87
CA THR A 424 -12.72 -17.74 5.87
C THR A 424 -12.17 -18.22 7.22
N ASP A 425 -12.35 -19.51 7.52
CA ASP A 425 -11.96 -20.17 8.78
C ASP A 425 -10.44 -20.45 8.92
N SER A 426 -9.71 -20.37 7.81
CA SER A 426 -8.31 -20.77 7.72
C SER A 426 -7.63 -20.20 6.46
N SER A 427 -6.30 -20.29 6.46
CA SER A 427 -5.45 -19.81 5.37
C SER A 427 -5.46 -20.77 4.17
N VAL A 428 -5.40 -20.21 2.96
CA VAL A 428 -5.32 -20.95 1.69
C VAL A 428 -4.05 -21.80 1.55
N LEU A 429 -3.00 -21.48 2.33
CA LEU A 429 -1.81 -22.29 2.46
C LEU A 429 -1.49 -22.47 3.95
N PRO A 430 -1.76 -23.65 4.54
CA PRO A 430 -1.47 -23.92 5.95
C PRO A 430 0.01 -23.67 6.32
N SER A 431 0.21 -23.17 7.54
CA SER A 431 1.50 -22.72 8.08
C SER A 431 1.47 -22.83 9.61
N GLU A 432 2.64 -23.02 10.23
CA GLU A 432 2.81 -23.01 11.69
C GLU A 432 2.43 -21.65 12.31
N SER A 433 2.63 -20.56 11.57
CA SER A 433 2.15 -19.23 11.95
C SER A 433 0.82 -18.93 11.26
N ASN A 434 -0.21 -18.62 12.06
CA ASN A 434 -1.51 -18.15 11.59
C ASN A 434 -1.51 -16.65 11.20
N GLN A 435 -0.49 -15.88 11.60
CA GLN A 435 -0.41 -14.42 11.42
C GLN A 435 0.11 -13.96 10.05
N GLN A 436 0.25 -14.87 9.09
CA GLN A 436 0.78 -14.56 7.77
C GLN A 436 -0.20 -13.69 6.94
N ILE A 437 0.37 -12.89 6.05
CA ILE A 437 -0.34 -12.11 5.02
C ILE A 437 0.22 -12.56 3.67
N SER A 438 -0.66 -12.81 2.69
CA SER A 438 -0.28 -13.39 1.41
C SER A 438 -0.86 -12.64 0.22
N MET A 439 -0.05 -12.43 -0.80
CA MET A 439 -0.53 -12.18 -2.16
C MET A 439 -0.59 -13.51 -2.92
N VAL A 440 -1.63 -13.73 -3.73
CA VAL A 440 -1.73 -14.88 -4.64
C VAL A 440 -2.09 -14.40 -6.05
N THR A 441 -1.28 -14.75 -7.06
CA THR A 441 -1.68 -14.58 -8.47
C THR A 441 -2.27 -15.85 -9.05
N VAL A 442 -3.47 -15.74 -9.62
CA VAL A 442 -4.11 -16.76 -10.45
C VAL A 442 -4.03 -16.30 -11.92
N PRO A 443 -3.24 -16.98 -12.78
CA PRO A 443 -3.17 -16.68 -14.21
C PRO A 443 -4.52 -16.91 -14.92
N PRO A 444 -4.71 -16.37 -16.14
CA PRO A 444 -5.95 -16.57 -16.90
C PRO A 444 -6.04 -18.03 -17.39
N GLU A 445 -7.13 -18.73 -17.06
CA GLU A 445 -7.41 -20.08 -17.54
C GLU A 445 -8.71 -20.09 -18.36
N GLY A 446 -8.72 -20.75 -19.53
CA GLY A 446 -9.95 -21.05 -20.28
C GLY A 446 -10.78 -19.84 -20.76
N GLY A 447 -10.19 -18.65 -20.81
CA GLY A 447 -10.88 -17.40 -21.11
C GLY A 447 -11.33 -16.59 -19.89
N SER A 448 -11.15 -17.12 -18.67
CA SER A 448 -11.28 -16.34 -17.43
C SER A 448 -10.18 -15.26 -17.34
N PRO A 449 -10.48 -14.07 -16.80
CA PRO A 449 -9.46 -13.05 -16.55
C PRO A 449 -8.48 -13.52 -15.46
N ALA A 450 -7.25 -12.98 -15.47
CA ALA A 450 -6.31 -13.16 -14.38
C ALA A 450 -6.88 -12.57 -13.08
N VAL A 451 -6.78 -13.31 -11.97
CA VAL A 451 -7.30 -12.90 -10.66
C VAL A 451 -6.14 -12.67 -9.69
N LYS A 452 -6.15 -11.51 -9.03
CA LYS A 452 -5.27 -11.19 -7.90
C LYS A 452 -6.06 -11.44 -6.63
N MET A 453 -5.48 -12.17 -5.69
CA MET A 453 -6.07 -12.42 -4.38
C MET A 453 -5.12 -11.94 -3.28
N VAL A 454 -5.67 -11.30 -2.24
CA VAL A 454 -4.94 -10.88 -1.04
C VAL A 454 -5.61 -11.54 0.16
N GLU A 455 -4.83 -12.29 0.92
CA GLU A 455 -5.22 -12.96 2.17
C GLU A 455 -4.66 -12.17 3.35
N LEU A 456 -5.55 -11.66 4.19
CA LEU A 456 -5.24 -10.92 5.40
C LEU A 456 -5.60 -11.78 6.62
N SER A 457 -4.68 -11.95 7.56
CA SER A 457 -4.95 -12.51 8.88
C SER A 457 -5.29 -11.42 9.88
N SER A 458 -5.83 -11.81 11.04
CA SER A 458 -6.15 -10.90 12.15
C SER A 458 -4.96 -10.05 12.64
N SER A 459 -3.71 -10.42 12.29
CA SER A 459 -2.50 -9.64 12.59
C SER A 459 -2.43 -8.27 11.90
N SER A 460 -3.29 -8.04 10.90
CA SER A 460 -3.49 -6.78 10.18
C SER A 460 -4.61 -5.89 10.75
N MET A 461 -5.33 -6.36 11.77
CA MET A 461 -6.51 -5.71 12.36
C MET A 461 -7.69 -5.49 11.39
N THR A 462 -7.81 -6.31 10.34
CA THR A 462 -8.94 -6.28 9.39
C THR A 462 -9.98 -7.38 9.63
N CYS A 463 -9.74 -8.32 10.54
CA CYS A 463 -10.63 -9.43 10.88
C CYS A 463 -10.31 -10.04 12.26
N ILE A 464 -11.21 -10.88 12.77
CA ILE A 464 -11.09 -11.51 14.09
C ILE A 464 -10.09 -12.69 14.10
N PRO A 465 -9.43 -12.99 15.23
CA PRO A 465 -8.67 -14.24 15.40
C PRO A 465 -9.53 -15.45 15.06
N GLY A 466 -8.92 -16.47 14.44
CA GLY A 466 -9.65 -17.62 13.89
C GLY A 466 -10.28 -17.38 12.51
N THR A 467 -10.25 -16.15 11.99
CA THR A 467 -10.67 -15.84 10.60
C THR A 467 -9.54 -15.22 9.77
N TYR A 468 -9.73 -15.29 8.46
CA TYR A 468 -8.98 -14.57 7.45
C TYR A 468 -9.95 -13.74 6.60
N LEU A 469 -9.53 -12.55 6.20
CA LEU A 469 -10.24 -11.72 5.23
C LEU A 469 -9.55 -11.87 3.87
N VAL A 470 -10.26 -12.44 2.90
CA VAL A 470 -9.70 -12.75 1.58
C VAL A 470 -10.39 -11.90 0.52
N HIS A 471 -9.61 -11.04 -0.13
CA HIS A 471 -10.08 -10.18 -1.21
C HIS A 471 -9.65 -10.72 -2.56
N LEU A 472 -10.56 -10.79 -3.54
CA LEU A 472 -10.27 -11.17 -4.93
C LEU A 472 -10.59 -9.99 -5.87
N THR A 473 -9.75 -9.77 -6.88
CA THR A 473 -9.92 -8.72 -7.89
C THR A 473 -9.52 -9.23 -9.28
N CYS A 474 -10.36 -8.99 -10.28
CA CYS A 474 -10.01 -9.12 -11.70
C CYS A 474 -10.68 -8.02 -12.54
N ARG A 475 -10.32 -7.93 -13.82
CA ARG A 475 -11.04 -7.10 -14.80
C ARG A 475 -12.40 -7.76 -15.06
N SER A 476 -13.50 -7.00 -15.05
CA SER A 476 -14.84 -7.56 -15.30
C SER A 476 -14.97 -8.06 -16.73
N VAL A 477 -15.62 -9.23 -16.87
CA VAL A 477 -16.11 -9.77 -18.14
C VAL A 477 -17.63 -9.94 -18.06
N GLY A 478 -18.14 -10.40 -16.91
CA GLY A 478 -19.55 -10.37 -16.54
C GLY A 478 -19.76 -9.76 -15.15
N SER A 479 -20.79 -10.23 -14.44
CA SER A 479 -20.95 -9.87 -13.02
C SER A 479 -19.81 -10.46 -12.18
N ALA A 480 -19.44 -9.79 -11.09
CA ALA A 480 -18.35 -10.25 -10.23
C ALA A 480 -18.55 -11.65 -9.65
N HIS A 481 -19.81 -12.07 -9.42
CA HIS A 481 -20.11 -13.46 -9.06
C HIS A 481 -19.80 -14.45 -10.21
N GLN A 482 -20.17 -14.12 -11.46
CA GLN A 482 -19.83 -14.97 -12.61
C GLN A 482 -18.31 -15.08 -12.84
N ASP A 483 -17.58 -13.98 -12.68
CA ASP A 483 -16.14 -13.94 -12.93
C ASP A 483 -15.32 -14.65 -11.83
N LEU A 484 -15.77 -14.62 -10.56
CA LEU A 484 -14.98 -15.07 -9.41
C LEU A 484 -15.50 -16.34 -8.71
N SER A 485 -16.81 -16.59 -8.68
CA SER A 485 -17.38 -17.77 -8.01
C SER A 485 -16.85 -19.13 -8.50
N PRO A 486 -16.52 -19.32 -9.80
CA PRO A 486 -15.87 -20.55 -10.28
C PRO A 486 -14.45 -20.78 -9.71
N LEU A 487 -13.75 -19.71 -9.32
CA LEU A 487 -12.46 -19.80 -8.65
C LEU A 487 -12.65 -20.02 -7.14
N VAL A 488 -13.59 -19.31 -6.50
CA VAL A 488 -13.88 -19.46 -5.07
C VAL A 488 -14.33 -20.89 -4.77
N THR A 489 -15.26 -21.46 -5.55
CA THR A 489 -15.72 -22.86 -5.40
C THR A 489 -14.61 -23.90 -5.63
N ARG A 490 -13.53 -23.51 -6.32
CA ARG A 490 -12.36 -24.36 -6.58
C ARG A 490 -11.33 -24.30 -5.44
N MET A 491 -11.07 -23.12 -4.90
CA MET A 491 -10.06 -22.90 -3.85
C MET A 491 -10.60 -23.08 -2.43
N PHE A 492 -11.90 -22.89 -2.21
CA PHE A 492 -12.56 -22.88 -0.90
C PHE A 492 -13.75 -23.84 -0.84
N ARG A 493 -14.21 -24.12 0.38
CA ARG A 493 -15.45 -24.86 0.66
C ARG A 493 -16.60 -23.86 0.91
N THR A 494 -17.72 -24.02 0.19
CA THR A 494 -18.90 -23.12 0.26
C THR A 494 -20.20 -23.84 0.68
N THR A 495 -20.10 -25.12 1.04
CA THR A 495 -21.19 -25.96 1.58
C THR A 495 -20.59 -26.95 2.58
N GLU A 496 -21.38 -27.62 3.41
CA GLU A 496 -20.90 -28.73 4.24
C GLU A 496 -20.60 -29.97 3.35
N SER A 497 -19.42 -29.96 2.71
CA SER A 497 -18.85 -31.13 2.05
C SER A 497 -18.28 -32.12 3.07
N GLN A 498 -18.12 -33.38 2.66
CA GLN A 498 -17.69 -34.47 3.54
C GLN A 498 -16.26 -34.25 4.09
N GLU A 499 -16.00 -34.85 5.26
CA GLU A 499 -14.91 -34.54 6.21
C GLU A 499 -13.47 -34.65 5.68
N GLU A 500 -13.25 -35.10 4.44
CA GLU A 500 -11.93 -35.25 3.83
C GLU A 500 -11.44 -33.99 3.05
N ASP A 501 -12.32 -33.00 2.80
CA ASP A 501 -11.97 -31.78 2.06
C ASP A 501 -11.14 -30.81 2.93
N ARG A 502 -9.84 -30.68 2.63
CA ARG A 502 -8.87 -29.86 3.39
C ARG A 502 -8.86 -28.37 3.03
N ARG A 503 -9.73 -27.89 2.15
CA ARG A 503 -9.78 -26.47 1.76
C ARG A 503 -10.37 -25.60 2.87
N PRO A 504 -10.04 -24.29 2.96
CA PRO A 504 -10.67 -23.41 3.94
C PRO A 504 -12.17 -23.26 3.69
N SER A 505 -12.96 -23.15 4.75
CA SER A 505 -14.38 -22.83 4.63
C SER A 505 -14.58 -21.33 4.44
N VAL A 506 -15.44 -20.95 3.51
CA VAL A 506 -16.05 -19.62 3.48
C VAL A 506 -17.13 -19.59 4.55
N LEU A 507 -17.11 -18.56 5.40
CA LEU A 507 -18.13 -18.29 6.43
C LEU A 507 -19.14 -17.25 5.91
N TRP A 508 -18.66 -16.27 5.14
CA TRP A 508 -19.45 -15.21 4.53
C TRP A 508 -18.75 -14.71 3.26
N SER A 509 -19.53 -14.26 2.27
CA SER A 509 -18.99 -13.65 1.06
C SER A 509 -19.85 -12.53 0.48
N LEU A 510 -19.18 -11.55 -0.15
CA LEU A 510 -19.75 -10.45 -0.89
C LEU A 510 -19.07 -10.38 -2.27
N TYR A 511 -19.86 -10.24 -3.33
CA TYR A 511 -19.42 -10.01 -4.71
C TYR A 511 -20.03 -8.71 -5.21
N PHE A 512 -19.26 -7.87 -5.90
CA PHE A 512 -19.76 -6.65 -6.55
C PHE A 512 -18.86 -6.21 -7.70
N ASN A 513 -19.42 -5.47 -8.64
CA ASN A 513 -18.65 -4.75 -9.65
C ASN A 513 -18.42 -3.32 -9.19
N MET A 514 -17.21 -2.81 -9.42
CA MET A 514 -16.81 -1.43 -9.12
C MET A 514 -16.35 -0.75 -10.41
N ALA A 515 -16.75 0.50 -10.65
CA ALA A 515 -16.33 1.24 -11.84
C ALA A 515 -14.80 1.47 -11.84
N ASP A 516 -14.15 1.13 -12.95
CA ASP A 516 -12.70 1.30 -13.15
C ASP A 516 -12.39 2.78 -13.42
N GLY A 517 -11.57 3.39 -12.56
CA GLY A 517 -11.13 4.78 -12.69
C GLY A 517 -10.46 5.06 -14.04
N MET A 518 -9.71 4.10 -14.60
CA MET A 518 -8.95 4.28 -15.84
C MET A 518 -9.80 4.36 -17.10
N ALA A 519 -11.02 3.83 -17.06
CA ALA A 519 -11.92 3.81 -18.21
C ALA A 519 -12.65 5.15 -18.44
N SER A 520 -12.76 5.98 -17.41
CA SER A 520 -13.60 7.20 -17.45
C SER A 520 -12.86 8.39 -18.07
N GLN A 521 -12.55 8.32 -19.37
CA GLN A 521 -12.22 9.54 -20.13
C GLN A 521 -13.48 10.39 -20.27
N VAL A 522 -13.50 11.56 -19.63
CA VAL A 522 -14.63 12.51 -19.64
C VAL A 522 -14.62 13.32 -20.94
N GLU A 523 -14.59 12.64 -22.08
CA GLU A 523 -14.95 13.24 -23.37
C GLU A 523 -16.49 13.35 -23.41
N GLY A 524 -17.01 14.58 -23.43
CA GLY A 524 -18.44 14.86 -23.59
C GLY A 524 -18.98 16.05 -22.80
N GLN A 525 -18.48 16.30 -21.58
CA GLN A 525 -18.87 17.48 -20.80
C GLN A 525 -17.80 18.60 -20.92
N PRO A 526 -18.15 19.81 -21.39
CA PRO A 526 -17.24 20.96 -21.39
C PRO A 526 -17.10 21.51 -19.95
N LEU A 527 -16.16 20.96 -19.20
CA LEU A 527 -15.85 21.46 -17.85
C LEU A 527 -15.04 22.76 -17.90
N PRO A 528 -15.23 23.69 -16.94
CA PRO A 528 -14.47 24.93 -16.87
C PRO A 528 -12.97 24.69 -16.65
N SER A 529 -12.14 25.61 -17.14
CA SER A 529 -10.67 25.50 -17.17
C SER A 529 -9.98 25.32 -15.81
N ASN A 530 -10.66 25.68 -14.72
CA ASN A 530 -10.19 25.56 -13.33
C ASN A 530 -10.91 24.45 -12.52
N VAL A 531 -11.63 23.54 -13.20
CA VAL A 531 -12.25 22.35 -12.61
C VAL A 531 -11.43 21.12 -12.98
N HIS A 532 -10.94 20.39 -11.97
CA HIS A 532 -10.04 19.25 -12.13
C HIS A 532 -10.73 17.96 -11.69
N ILE A 533 -10.58 16.89 -12.48
CA ILE A 533 -11.20 15.59 -12.19
C ILE A 533 -10.18 14.62 -11.60
N CYS A 534 -10.53 14.05 -10.45
CA CYS A 534 -9.93 12.87 -9.88
C CYS A 534 -10.66 11.61 -10.35
N HIS A 535 -9.92 10.51 -10.50
CA HIS A 535 -10.44 9.20 -10.89
C HIS A 535 -10.43 8.26 -9.69
N GLY A 536 -11.48 7.46 -9.57
CA GLY A 536 -11.55 6.36 -8.62
C GLY A 536 -10.49 5.27 -8.81
N PRO A 537 -10.55 4.18 -8.02
CA PRO A 537 -9.56 3.11 -8.04
C PRO A 537 -9.45 2.39 -9.40
N ASP A 538 -8.21 2.08 -9.78
CA ASP A 538 -7.82 1.36 -11.00
C ASP A 538 -7.70 -0.18 -10.78
N SER A 539 -7.41 -0.93 -11.85
CA SER A 539 -7.27 -2.40 -11.83
C SER A 539 -5.92 -2.95 -11.33
N ALA A 540 -4.90 -2.09 -11.24
CA ALA A 540 -3.52 -2.50 -10.97
C ALA A 540 -3.30 -2.88 -9.51
N LEU A 541 -2.29 -3.70 -9.23
CA LEU A 541 -1.81 -3.88 -7.86
C LEU A 541 -1.05 -2.63 -7.38
N GLY A 542 -0.39 -1.91 -8.30
CA GLY A 542 0.23 -0.62 -8.01
C GLY A 542 0.85 0.14 -9.19
N HIS A 543 1.22 -0.51 -10.30
CA HIS A 543 2.00 0.13 -11.38
C HIS A 543 1.57 -0.15 -12.84
N GLU A 544 0.63 -1.08 -13.08
CA GLU A 544 0.34 -1.61 -14.43
C GLU A 544 -0.19 -0.54 -15.41
N ASP A 545 -1.15 0.28 -15.01
CA ASP A 545 -1.85 1.21 -15.91
C ASP A 545 -1.13 2.58 -16.07
N ALA A 546 -0.23 2.94 -15.14
CA ALA A 546 0.43 4.26 -15.12
C ALA A 546 1.33 4.51 -16.33
N VAL A 547 2.00 3.47 -16.85
CA VAL A 547 2.88 3.57 -18.03
C VAL A 547 2.06 3.81 -19.31
N GLN A 548 0.85 3.23 -19.40
CA GLN A 548 -0.01 3.38 -20.57
C GLN A 548 -0.60 4.79 -20.68
N GLN A 549 -0.91 5.45 -19.55
CA GLN A 549 -1.33 6.86 -19.55
C GLN A 549 -0.23 7.80 -20.06
N VAL A 550 1.04 7.59 -19.70
CA VAL A 550 2.14 8.45 -20.20
C VAL A 550 2.29 8.34 -21.72
N ARG A 551 1.97 7.18 -22.32
CA ARG A 551 1.91 6.99 -23.78
C ARG A 551 0.70 7.69 -24.43
N HIS A 552 -0.45 7.78 -23.74
CA HIS A 552 -1.67 8.43 -24.27
C HIS A 552 -1.78 9.93 -24.01
N LEU A 553 -1.14 10.48 -22.97
CA LEU A 553 -1.24 11.90 -22.59
C LEU A 553 -0.47 12.90 -23.50
N GLY A 554 -0.07 12.46 -24.70
CA GLY A 554 0.08 13.37 -25.85
C GLY A 554 1.26 14.34 -25.85
N SER A 555 2.48 13.90 -25.52
CA SER A 555 3.70 14.70 -25.74
C SER A 555 4.62 14.05 -26.79
N PRO A 556 4.65 14.53 -28.05
CA PRO A 556 5.45 13.93 -29.12
C PRO A 556 6.92 14.32 -29.03
N GLY A 557 7.70 13.62 -28.20
CA GLY A 557 9.16 13.80 -28.13
C GLY A 557 9.88 12.69 -27.35
N PRO A 558 10.92 12.03 -27.93
CA PRO A 558 11.53 10.83 -27.36
C PRO A 558 12.31 11.02 -26.04
N HIS A 559 12.51 12.26 -25.58
CA HIS A 559 13.37 12.59 -24.44
C HIS A 559 12.74 13.58 -23.44
N ARG A 560 11.41 13.66 -23.35
CA ARG A 560 10.73 14.57 -22.40
C ARG A 560 9.62 13.92 -21.57
N TRP A 561 9.96 12.80 -20.94
CA TRP A 561 9.25 12.27 -19.78
C TRP A 561 9.08 13.39 -18.74
N TYR A 562 7.88 13.54 -18.18
CA TYR A 562 7.53 14.70 -17.35
C TYR A 562 8.26 14.69 -16.01
N CYS A 563 9.37 15.42 -15.94
CA CYS A 563 10.12 15.68 -14.72
C CYS A 563 9.34 16.63 -13.82
N VAL A 564 8.55 16.09 -12.90
CA VAL A 564 8.03 16.85 -11.75
C VAL A 564 9.23 17.33 -10.95
N LYS A 565 9.31 18.64 -10.64
CA LYS A 565 10.43 19.24 -9.89
C LYS A 565 10.74 18.39 -8.64
N GLY A 566 11.91 17.77 -8.60
CA GLY A 566 12.35 16.88 -7.51
C GLY A 566 12.37 15.37 -7.79
N TYR A 567 11.77 14.88 -8.89
CA TYR A 567 11.72 13.44 -9.21
C TYR A 567 12.45 13.13 -10.52
N HIS A 568 13.64 12.51 -10.43
CA HIS A 568 14.48 12.17 -11.58
C HIS A 568 14.48 10.65 -11.89
N GLY A 569 13.87 10.26 -13.00
CA GLY A 569 13.94 8.90 -13.58
C GLY A 569 12.59 8.29 -13.92
N LEU A 570 12.58 7.09 -14.53
CA LEU A 570 11.36 6.27 -14.65
C LEU A 570 11.02 5.63 -13.29
N GLN A 571 10.50 6.45 -12.38
CA GLN A 571 9.88 5.98 -11.14
C GLN A 571 8.43 5.61 -11.46
N LEU A 572 8.04 4.35 -11.26
CA LEU A 572 6.67 3.91 -11.51
C LEU A 572 5.77 4.47 -10.40
N PHE A 573 4.87 5.37 -10.77
CA PHE A 573 3.97 6.02 -9.83
C PHE A 573 2.71 5.18 -9.60
N PHE A 574 2.29 5.12 -8.34
CA PHE A 574 0.93 4.73 -7.98
C PHE A 574 -0.04 5.76 -8.56
N PHE A 575 -1.03 5.32 -9.35
CA PHE A 575 -1.79 6.21 -10.24
C PHE A 575 -2.36 7.46 -9.53
N CYS A 576 -3.06 7.30 -8.39
CA CYS A 576 -3.64 8.42 -7.67
C CYS A 576 -2.62 9.46 -7.19
N CYS A 577 -1.37 9.04 -6.90
CA CYS A 577 -0.28 9.96 -6.54
C CYS A 577 0.19 10.78 -7.75
N PHE A 578 0.27 10.16 -8.93
CA PHE A 578 0.59 10.86 -10.19
C PHE A 578 -0.51 11.86 -10.57
N GLN A 579 -1.78 11.44 -10.48
CA GLN A 579 -2.92 12.33 -10.71
C GLN A 579 -2.91 13.52 -9.74
N ALA A 580 -2.75 13.27 -8.44
CA ALA A 580 -2.71 14.33 -7.44
C ALA A 580 -1.55 15.31 -7.67
N ALA A 581 -0.35 14.81 -8.00
CA ALA A 581 0.80 15.66 -8.36
C ALA A 581 0.56 16.46 -9.65
N SER A 582 -0.09 15.86 -10.66
CA SER A 582 -0.43 16.54 -11.92
C SER A 582 -1.49 17.63 -11.72
N ILE A 583 -2.50 17.39 -10.87
CA ILE A 583 -3.52 18.38 -10.52
C ILE A 583 -2.88 19.52 -9.72
N PHE A 584 -2.11 19.20 -8.67
CA PHE A 584 -1.41 20.19 -7.87
C PHE A 584 -0.52 21.10 -8.73
N GLN A 585 0.30 20.56 -9.63
CA GLN A 585 1.16 21.36 -10.52
C GLN A 585 0.40 22.19 -11.57
N ARG A 586 -0.89 21.90 -11.84
CA ARG A 586 -1.76 22.78 -12.67
C ARG A 586 -2.35 23.94 -11.88
N ILE A 587 -2.53 23.77 -10.57
CA ILE A 587 -3.04 24.80 -9.66
C ILE A 587 -1.89 25.71 -9.21
N LEU A 588 -0.75 25.11 -8.82
CA LEU A 588 0.42 25.76 -8.22
C LEU A 588 1.73 25.28 -8.91
N PRO A 589 2.08 25.80 -10.09
CA PRO A 589 3.23 25.31 -10.89
C PRO A 589 4.61 25.67 -10.32
N GLU A 590 4.70 26.66 -9.42
CA GLU A 590 5.97 27.05 -8.79
C GLU A 590 6.19 26.42 -7.40
N GLU A 591 5.15 25.87 -6.77
CA GLU A 591 5.22 25.25 -5.45
C GLU A 591 5.76 23.81 -5.48
N GLU A 592 6.31 23.38 -4.34
CA GLU A 592 6.73 21.99 -4.15
C GLU A 592 5.54 21.10 -3.78
N PHE A 593 5.45 19.91 -4.40
CA PHE A 593 4.42 18.93 -4.05
C PHE A 593 4.77 18.21 -2.73
N CYS A 594 3.92 18.41 -1.70
CA CYS A 594 4.04 17.82 -0.36
C CYS A 594 5.45 17.93 0.27
N PRO A 595 5.96 19.16 0.53
CA PRO A 595 7.20 19.34 1.28
C PRO A 595 7.06 18.84 2.72
N PRO A 596 8.13 18.30 3.34
CA PRO A 596 8.11 17.88 4.74
C PRO A 596 7.67 19.04 5.64
N ALA A 597 6.86 18.77 6.65
CA ALA A 597 6.52 19.76 7.66
C ALA A 597 7.80 20.17 8.43
N PRO A 598 8.11 21.48 8.60
CA PRO A 598 9.22 21.90 9.43
C PRO A 598 8.92 21.51 10.87
N ASN A 599 9.83 20.75 11.50
CA ASN A 599 9.73 20.42 12.91
C ASN A 599 10.28 21.62 13.71
N PRO A 600 9.51 22.25 14.62
CA PRO A 600 10.02 23.37 15.41
C PRO A 600 11.16 22.96 16.35
N GLU A 601 11.24 21.69 16.73
CA GLU A 601 12.31 21.15 17.58
C GLU A 601 13.67 21.03 16.85
N ASP A 602 13.68 21.04 15.51
CA ASP A 602 14.91 21.10 14.71
C ASP A 602 15.56 22.51 14.77
N ILE A 603 14.84 23.52 15.28
CA ILE A 603 15.31 24.90 15.41
C ILE A 603 16.04 25.06 16.75
N VAL A 604 17.35 24.84 16.74
CA VAL A 604 18.21 25.16 17.88
C VAL A 604 18.28 26.68 18.05
N TYR A 605 17.75 27.18 19.17
CA TYR A 605 17.93 28.56 19.60
C TYR A 605 19.29 28.73 20.27
N ASP A 606 20.07 29.74 19.86
CA ASP A 606 21.27 30.15 20.58
C ASP A 606 20.86 30.67 21.97
N GLY A 607 21.24 29.93 23.02
CA GLY A 607 21.00 30.32 24.41
C GLY A 607 21.86 31.52 24.82
N ASP A 608 21.28 32.42 25.61
CA ASP A 608 21.89 33.67 26.08
C ASP A 608 23.16 33.45 26.94
N ASN A 609 24.32 33.35 26.29
CA ASN A 609 25.64 33.44 26.92
C ASN A 609 25.99 34.91 27.24
N SER A 610 25.15 35.58 28.04
CA SER A 610 25.28 37.00 28.40
C SER A 610 25.56 37.21 29.90
N SER A 611 26.86 37.19 30.23
CA SER A 611 27.50 37.95 31.33
C SER A 611 26.96 37.83 32.77
N THR A 612 27.69 37.05 33.58
CA THR A 612 28.27 37.61 34.82
C THR A 612 29.77 37.32 34.85
N GLY A 613 30.59 38.37 34.86
CA GLY A 613 32.05 38.28 34.96
C GLY A 613 32.64 39.55 35.58
N GLU A 614 33.88 39.44 36.06
CA GLU A 614 34.68 40.47 36.77
C GLU A 614 34.19 40.83 38.20
N ASP A 615 35.04 41.06 39.21
CA ASP A 615 36.48 40.77 39.46
C ASP A 615 36.80 41.00 40.97
N ARG A 616 37.90 40.42 41.51
CA ARG A 616 38.58 40.70 42.83
C ARG A 616 37.80 40.36 44.13
N GLY A 617 38.39 39.83 45.21
CA GLY A 617 39.79 39.73 45.61
C GLY A 617 40.01 40.20 47.07
N ASP A 618 40.10 39.22 47.99
CA ASP A 618 40.97 39.18 49.19
C ASP A 618 40.56 39.79 50.57
N MET A 619 41.02 39.09 51.63
CA MET A 619 41.09 39.31 53.10
C MET A 619 39.88 39.77 53.97
N GLY A 620 39.63 39.02 55.07
CA GLY A 620 38.83 39.47 56.23
C GLY A 620 38.57 38.41 57.32
N GLN A 621 39.26 38.51 58.46
CA GLN A 621 39.16 37.71 59.72
C GLN A 621 38.34 38.47 60.80
N ASP A 622 37.90 37.95 61.96
CA ASP A 622 37.65 36.59 62.54
C ASP A 622 36.13 36.54 62.96
N ASP A 623 35.52 35.84 63.93
CA ASP A 623 35.79 34.89 65.06
C ASP A 623 34.42 34.18 65.35
N GLY A 624 34.27 32.99 65.95
CA GLY A 624 35.19 32.00 66.52
C GLY A 624 34.44 30.86 67.23
N GLN A 625 35.14 30.13 68.13
CA GLN A 625 34.64 29.07 69.03
C GLN A 625 34.25 27.70 68.43
N ASN A 626 35.30 26.95 68.07
CA ASN A 626 35.48 25.53 68.43
C ASN A 626 35.74 25.43 69.99
N PRO A 627 36.04 24.29 70.66
CA PRO A 627 36.38 22.93 70.18
C PRO A 627 35.61 21.81 70.97
N GLU A 628 35.98 20.53 71.11
CA GLU A 628 37.21 19.69 70.93
C GLU A 628 36.74 18.19 71.02
N GLN A 629 37.34 17.10 70.52
CA GLN A 629 38.74 16.60 70.55
C GLN A 629 39.01 15.45 69.53
N ASN A 630 40.22 15.42 68.95
CA ASN A 630 41.15 14.27 68.77
C ASN A 630 40.73 12.97 67.99
N GLN A 631 41.61 12.27 67.24
CA GLN A 631 43.06 12.42 66.99
C GLN A 631 43.58 11.60 65.78
N ASN A 632 44.76 11.99 65.25
CA ASN A 632 45.79 11.21 64.49
C ASN A 632 45.42 10.75 63.05
N GLN A 633 46.19 11.01 61.98
CA GLN A 633 47.60 10.64 61.62
C GLN A 633 47.75 9.15 61.20
N GLU A 634 48.52 8.75 60.18
CA GLU A 634 49.64 9.42 59.46
C GLU A 634 49.84 8.88 58.00
N ASN A 635 50.78 9.44 57.23
CA ASN A 635 51.23 9.01 55.87
C ASN A 635 52.40 7.96 55.99
N PRO A 636 52.93 7.24 54.95
CA PRO A 636 53.32 7.77 53.62
C PRO A 636 53.36 6.82 52.38
N ASP A 637 53.77 7.41 51.24
CA ASP A 637 54.41 6.84 50.02
C ASP A 637 55.81 6.19 50.28
N PRO A 638 56.58 5.64 49.29
CA PRO A 638 56.31 5.25 47.88
C PRO A 638 56.96 3.88 47.45
N GLU A 639 56.99 3.58 46.13
CA GLU A 639 58.13 3.03 45.32
C GLU A 639 57.89 1.85 44.33
N GLN A 640 58.10 2.17 43.03
CA GLN A 640 58.93 1.46 42.02
C GLN A 640 58.68 0.00 41.53
N ASN A 641 58.82 -0.14 40.19
CA ASN A 641 59.44 -1.26 39.43
C ASN A 641 58.70 -2.64 39.34
N GLN A 642 58.84 -3.45 38.28
CA GLN A 642 59.36 -3.25 36.90
C GLN A 642 58.90 -4.41 35.96
N ASN A 643 59.22 -4.28 34.67
CA ASN A 643 59.28 -5.33 33.62
C ASN A 643 57.93 -5.83 33.04
N GLN A 644 57.68 -5.78 31.72
CA GLN A 644 58.40 -6.33 30.54
C GLN A 644 58.18 -7.85 30.35
N GLU A 645 58.04 -8.41 29.13
CA GLU A 645 57.77 -7.84 27.79
C GLU A 645 57.34 -8.98 26.83
N ASN A 646 56.68 -8.62 25.71
CA ASN A 646 56.71 -9.19 24.34
C ASN A 646 55.31 -9.13 23.71
N ARG A 647 55.06 -8.26 22.71
CA ARG A 647 55.50 -8.34 21.30
C ARG A 647 54.89 -9.50 20.51
N ASN A 648 53.92 -9.17 19.66
CA ASN A 648 54.28 -8.84 18.27
C ASN A 648 53.22 -7.92 17.62
N GLN A 649 53.70 -6.81 17.07
CA GLN A 649 53.05 -6.07 15.98
C GLN A 649 53.85 -6.35 14.71
N ASN A 650 53.22 -6.28 13.54
CA ASN A 650 53.91 -6.15 12.27
C ASN A 650 53.11 -5.22 11.37
N GLN A 651 53.74 -4.15 10.89
CA GLN A 651 53.21 -3.27 9.85
C GLN A 651 53.97 -3.48 8.54
N GLU A 652 53.26 -3.18 7.44
CA GLU A 652 53.73 -2.57 6.19
C GLU A 652 55.24 -2.60 5.87
N ASN A 653 55.58 -3.17 4.71
CA ASN A 653 55.89 -2.34 3.53
C ASN A 653 55.84 -3.15 2.22
N PRO A 654 55.61 -2.49 1.07
CA PRO A 654 55.85 -3.06 -0.27
C PRO A 654 57.33 -2.89 -0.68
N ASP A 655 57.75 -3.59 -1.73
CA ASP A 655 59.06 -3.39 -2.37
C ASP A 655 58.90 -3.31 -3.91
N PRO A 656 59.72 -2.53 -4.64
CA PRO A 656 59.51 -2.23 -6.06
C PRO A 656 60.54 -2.90 -7.00
N GLU A 657 60.26 -2.87 -8.30
CA GLU A 657 61.33 -2.81 -9.31
C GLU A 657 60.88 -1.99 -10.54
N GLN A 658 61.83 -1.38 -11.27
CA GLN A 658 61.55 -0.39 -12.32
C GLN A 658 62.31 -0.65 -13.62
N ASN A 659 61.74 -0.12 -14.72
CA ASN A 659 62.41 0.28 -15.97
C ASN A 659 63.10 -0.80 -16.81
N GLN A 660 62.66 -0.92 -18.09
CA GLN A 660 63.38 -0.21 -19.15
C GLN A 660 62.62 -0.09 -20.48
N ASN A 661 63.07 0.87 -21.29
CA ASN A 661 62.90 1.04 -22.74
C ASN A 661 61.52 1.48 -23.28
N GLN A 662 61.40 2.80 -23.37
CA GLN A 662 60.58 3.52 -24.34
C GLN A 662 61.30 3.58 -25.72
N GLU A 663 60.60 4.10 -26.75
CA GLU A 663 61.14 4.54 -28.06
C GLU A 663 61.70 3.50 -29.08
N ASN A 664 60.89 3.17 -30.09
CA ASN A 664 61.21 3.38 -31.52
C ASN A 664 59.89 3.31 -32.32
N ARG A 665 59.36 4.43 -32.85
CA ARG A 665 59.67 5.07 -34.15
C ARG A 665 59.29 4.25 -35.41
N ASN A 666 58.12 4.63 -35.96
CA ASN A 666 57.87 5.04 -37.35
C ASN A 666 58.06 4.08 -38.56
N GLN A 667 57.14 4.29 -39.53
CA GLN A 667 57.31 4.20 -40.99
C GLN A 667 57.46 2.82 -41.64
N ASN A 668 56.35 2.26 -42.11
CA ASN A 668 55.92 2.24 -43.53
C ASN A 668 54.54 1.54 -43.61
N GLN A 669 53.52 1.97 -44.37
CA GLN A 669 53.44 2.38 -45.78
C GLN A 669 53.97 1.33 -46.76
N GLU A 670 53.12 0.38 -47.15
CA GLU A 670 52.95 0.04 -48.57
C GLU A 670 51.65 -0.73 -48.84
N ASN A 671 50.92 -0.27 -49.85
CA ASN A 671 49.86 -0.95 -50.58
C ASN A 671 50.07 -0.47 -52.02
N PRO A 672 50.17 -1.35 -53.02
CA PRO A 672 49.01 -1.50 -53.91
C PRO A 672 48.86 -2.89 -54.57
N ASP A 673 47.74 -3.06 -55.29
CA ASP A 673 47.55 -3.69 -56.62
C ASP A 673 48.28 -5.00 -57.01
N GLN A 674 47.74 -5.94 -57.79
CA GLN A 674 46.43 -6.24 -58.43
C GLN A 674 46.51 -7.76 -58.80
N GLU A 675 45.53 -8.53 -59.30
CA GLU A 675 44.63 -8.35 -60.44
C GLU A 675 43.50 -9.41 -60.42
N GLN A 676 42.28 -9.04 -60.86
CA GLN A 676 41.36 -9.82 -61.72
C GLN A 676 40.82 -11.22 -61.24
N ASN A 677 39.65 -11.72 -61.66
CA ASN A 677 38.67 -11.28 -62.67
C ASN A 677 37.25 -11.83 -62.41
N GLN A 678 36.22 -11.04 -62.75
CA GLN A 678 34.83 -11.47 -63.08
C GLN A 678 33.99 -12.17 -61.97
N ASN A 679 32.65 -12.16 -61.99
CA ASN A 679 31.72 -11.68 -63.03
C ASN A 679 30.48 -10.91 -62.48
N GLN A 680 29.72 -10.33 -63.41
CA GLN A 680 28.55 -9.44 -63.29
C GLN A 680 27.35 -10.01 -62.50
N GLY A 681 26.34 -9.17 -62.21
CA GLY A 681 25.09 -9.59 -61.56
C GLY A 681 23.87 -8.70 -61.90
N ASN A 682 22.74 -9.00 -61.23
CA ASN A 682 21.43 -8.31 -61.29
C ASN A 682 20.66 -8.43 -62.64
N PRO A 683 19.34 -8.08 -62.72
CA PRO A 683 18.38 -7.78 -61.64
C PRO A 683 16.96 -8.43 -61.78
N GLU A 684 16.13 -8.20 -60.75
CA GLU A 684 14.71 -7.79 -60.82
C GLU A 684 13.51 -8.72 -61.14
N LEU A 685 12.35 -8.17 -60.71
CA LEU A 685 10.95 -8.32 -61.17
C LEU A 685 10.03 -9.46 -60.65
N GLN A 686 9.06 -9.01 -59.85
CA GLN A 686 7.73 -9.60 -59.69
C GLN A 686 6.93 -9.52 -61.02
N ARG A 687 5.86 -10.33 -61.17
CA ARG A 687 4.47 -9.85 -61.46
C ARG A 687 3.41 -10.97 -61.60
N VAL A 688 2.28 -10.74 -60.92
CA VAL A 688 0.87 -10.88 -61.38
C VAL A 688 0.32 -12.25 -61.82
N GLY A 689 -0.79 -12.63 -61.15
CA GLY A 689 -1.94 -13.30 -61.78
C GLY A 689 -3.18 -12.38 -61.73
N PRO A 690 -4.11 -12.41 -62.72
CA PRO A 690 -5.26 -11.50 -62.81
C PRO A 690 -6.61 -12.19 -62.45
N GLU A 691 -7.72 -11.47 -62.69
CA GLU A 691 -9.11 -11.97 -62.82
C GLU A 691 -9.81 -12.45 -61.52
N GLU A 692 -11.13 -12.24 -61.28
CA GLU A 692 -12.11 -11.35 -61.92
C GLU A 692 -13.29 -11.03 -60.96
N SER A 693 -14.21 -10.15 -61.39
CA SER A 693 -15.55 -9.93 -60.81
C SER A 693 -16.52 -9.55 -61.96
N PRO A 694 -17.86 -9.64 -61.84
CA PRO A 694 -18.67 -9.88 -60.63
C PRO A 694 -19.80 -10.95 -60.84
N SER A 695 -20.69 -11.15 -59.85
CA SER A 695 -22.14 -11.33 -60.09
C SER A 695 -22.98 -11.36 -58.81
N SER A 696 -24.29 -11.14 -58.97
CA SER A 696 -25.33 -10.99 -57.95
C SER A 696 -25.87 -12.30 -57.37
N SER A 697 -26.23 -12.28 -56.09
CA SER A 697 -27.51 -12.79 -55.55
C SER A 697 -27.80 -12.14 -54.21
#